data_AF-A0A960KHF5-F1
#
_entry.id   AF-A0A960KHF5-F1
#
_cell.length_a   1.000
_cell.length_b   1.000
_cell.length_c   1.000
_cell.angle_alpha   90.00
_cell.angle_beta   90.00
_cell.angle_gamma   90.00
#
_symmetry.space_group_name_H-M   'P 1'
#
loop_
_entity.id
_entity.type
_entity.pdbx_description
1 polymer ?
#
loop_
_entity_poly.entity_id
_entity_poly.type
_entity_poly.pdbx_seq_one_letter_code
_entity_poly.pdbx_strand_id
1 'polypeptide(L)'
;MLFFLCCNVLVQDTWLPHLTRPGGGFRTDLILANPSAQPQGITLDAFDANGQMVKTYVLSLSPNETRFLSAATVLGDQAASLRYALSQIKVTAAYESVNPPSSPAHVSPSVASAKRWLLYPGNWEVVFDGIAAVNLGTQATDIHVNMLGLTGEVLQTEVIASALAPRGKTLFVLGAPGVSLFNPPGQVHFEIVSSENISLIALRGSPPGSSVGFLWQNAAFPTIEPDDATLVWAPPPGESAQNPVLGPDRKTVYCTLFHGGYNHGPAGIWSVTDATTILDDHDHDAVMLPGSSWNVPTQRIAFSWDLEDRDEIWTANPQGGDVFRVTRSTNGRAFEPSFSPDGLWLTYELRNLSDQGSIYKIAADGTGPTRLTDGFDDRQPNWSPDGSAIVFQRREQSGELWQIMVMDPSGSNLRSVQPSSRSQTDISWSPDGKYLVYSSSDEASIQLRVIAPSGGSPITVTNRTGRYDGAPAWSPDGRTLFFESAPSEPDELATSLFQVKAPNMLAASNSTNPRDQMRHFVKTIAQRARQHNYRFTIIPQNGLELVRGIDGATRIDYLAWIDGIAQEHLYYGQEDFDRPTPTGDTEYLTSFLETALAYGVRPLAAEYCQSQAFVTDVFARANALGFLAFAGSYDLDAVPTYPVNQANSLDIHNLRDAANFLYLITPDQYPDRSSYLSALRNSSHDIIILDAYHQGQVLTPQEVAMLKTKPQGGRRLVIAYMNIGAAENWRSYWQPNWAIGNPNWLVAAYEGYPDETWVRYWDPQWQTIILDQYLILLLDAGFDGAYLDNILAFEQFE
;
A
#
# COMPACT_ATOMS: atom_id res chain seq x y z
N MET A 1 36.87 60.91 1.85
CA MET A 1 35.97 61.47 0.81
C MET A 1 34.64 60.76 1.01
N LEU A 2 33.56 61.41 1.45
CA LEU A 2 32.75 62.51 0.88
C LEU A 2 31.59 61.99 -0.01
N PHE A 3 30.35 62.24 0.46
CA PHE A 3 29.07 62.32 -0.28
C PHE A 3 28.44 61.02 -0.84
N PHE A 4 27.12 60.84 -1.01
CA PHE A 4 25.82 61.32 -0.42
C PHE A 4 24.72 60.60 -1.28
N LEU A 5 23.44 60.31 -0.97
CA LEU A 5 22.48 60.52 0.14
C LEU A 5 22.51 59.35 1.16
N CYS A 6 21.67 59.15 2.21
CA CYS A 6 20.30 59.53 2.65
C CYS A 6 19.14 58.60 2.16
N CYS A 7 18.19 58.17 3.01
CA CYS A 7 17.76 58.72 4.30
C CYS A 7 17.70 57.71 5.49
N ASN A 8 18.29 58.10 6.63
CA ASN A 8 17.72 58.20 8.00
C ASN A 8 16.64 57.16 8.45
N VAL A 9 16.66 56.58 9.67
CA VAL A 9 17.45 56.76 10.92
C VAL A 9 17.10 55.55 11.87
N LEU A 10 17.70 55.20 13.03
CA LEU A 10 18.53 55.88 14.05
C LEU A 10 19.82 55.08 14.41
N VAL A 11 20.36 55.37 15.59
CA VAL A 11 21.59 54.92 16.28
C VAL A 11 21.17 54.19 17.61
N GLN A 12 21.94 53.38 18.37
CA GLN A 12 23.30 53.55 18.94
C GLN A 12 24.01 52.22 19.37
N ASP A 13 25.32 52.13 19.10
CA ASP A 13 26.51 51.98 19.99
C ASP A 13 26.56 50.98 21.19
N THR A 14 27.71 50.38 21.63
CA THR A 14 29.03 49.98 21.04
C THR A 14 29.86 49.03 21.96
N TRP A 15 30.63 48.08 21.36
CA TRP A 15 31.98 47.54 21.75
C TRP A 15 32.23 46.54 22.94
N LEU A 16 33.45 45.93 22.93
CA LEU A 16 34.03 44.72 23.62
C LEU A 16 34.98 45.08 24.81
N PRO A 17 35.65 44.18 25.63
CA PRO A 17 36.09 42.77 25.41
C PRO A 17 36.09 41.78 26.65
N HIS A 18 36.89 40.69 26.63
CA HIS A 18 36.93 39.54 27.58
C HIS A 18 37.79 39.70 28.88
N LEU A 19 37.48 38.94 29.97
CA LEU A 19 38.39 37.95 30.67
C LEU A 19 37.89 37.35 32.03
N THR A 20 38.15 36.04 32.22
CA THR A 20 38.36 35.25 33.50
C THR A 20 37.27 34.94 34.56
N ARG A 21 37.44 33.75 35.19
CA ARG A 21 36.75 33.09 36.35
C ARG A 21 37.40 33.51 37.71
N PRO A 22 36.99 33.07 38.95
CA PRO A 22 36.12 31.93 39.32
C PRO A 22 35.14 32.09 40.54
N GLY A 23 34.34 31.04 40.80
CA GLY A 23 33.94 30.61 42.16
C GLY A 23 32.50 30.95 42.59
N GLY A 24 31.62 29.93 42.64
CA GLY A 24 30.24 30.08 43.11
C GLY A 24 29.30 28.96 42.67
N GLY A 25 29.68 27.69 42.88
CA GLY A 25 28.97 26.54 42.33
C GLY A 25 27.64 26.25 43.03
N PHE A 26 26.55 26.26 42.26
CA PHE A 26 25.31 25.56 42.61
C PHE A 26 25.37 24.14 42.04
N ARG A 27 24.99 23.13 42.84
CA ARG A 27 24.64 21.83 42.28
C ARG A 27 23.29 21.95 41.58
N THR A 28 23.24 21.51 40.32
CA THR A 28 22.00 21.32 39.58
C THR A 28 21.91 19.84 39.21
N ASP A 29 21.53 19.02 40.18
CA ASP A 29 21.29 17.59 39.97
C ASP A 29 20.01 17.43 39.12
N LEU A 30 20.16 17.31 37.80
CA LEU A 30 19.03 17.18 36.87
C LEU A 30 18.44 15.77 36.95
N ILE A 31 17.58 15.55 37.95
CA ILE A 31 16.81 14.32 38.11
C ILE A 31 15.89 14.17 36.89
N LEU A 32 16.07 13.08 36.14
CA LEU A 32 15.17 12.69 35.04
C LEU A 32 13.88 12.08 35.61
N ALA A 33 13.02 12.94 36.16
CA ALA A 33 11.62 12.59 36.39
C ALA A 33 10.95 12.33 35.03
N ASN A 34 10.52 11.09 34.80
CA ASN A 34 9.90 10.67 33.54
C ASN A 34 8.48 11.25 33.41
N PRO A 35 8.20 12.13 32.43
CA PRO A 35 6.90 12.77 32.29
C PRO A 35 5.93 11.92 31.46
N SER A 36 5.45 10.82 32.06
CA SER A 36 4.28 10.03 31.65
C SER A 36 3.30 9.93 32.84
N ALA A 37 1.96 9.96 32.72
CA ALA A 37 1.09 10.06 31.55
C ALA A 37 -0.20 10.86 31.90
N GLN A 38 -0.46 12.11 31.51
CA GLN A 38 0.34 13.34 31.67
C GLN A 38 1.75 13.43 31.05
N PRO A 39 2.21 14.62 30.67
CA PRO A 39 3.55 15.01 31.10
C PRO A 39 3.52 15.27 32.61
N GLN A 40 4.16 14.46 33.46
CA GLN A 40 4.45 14.88 34.86
C GLN A 40 5.25 16.20 34.90
N GLY A 41 5.90 16.48 33.76
CA GLY A 41 6.95 17.44 33.58
C GLY A 41 8.25 17.01 34.23
N ILE A 42 9.35 17.63 33.81
CA ILE A 42 10.62 17.46 34.51
C ILE A 42 10.53 18.27 35.80
N THR A 43 10.43 17.60 36.94
CA THR A 43 10.58 18.23 38.27
C THR A 43 12.04 18.56 38.53
N LEU A 44 12.32 19.84 38.71
CA LEU A 44 13.67 20.36 38.96
C LEU A 44 13.74 20.88 40.41
N ASP A 45 14.35 20.10 41.29
CA ASP A 45 14.49 20.43 42.71
C ASP A 45 15.80 21.20 42.98
N ALA A 46 15.66 22.41 43.51
CA ALA A 46 16.74 23.25 43.98
C ALA A 46 17.00 23.01 45.47
N PHE A 47 18.27 22.80 45.81
CA PHE A 47 18.77 22.62 47.18
C PHE A 47 19.68 23.79 47.57
N ASP A 48 19.73 24.11 48.86
CA ASP A 48 20.66 25.10 49.39
C ASP A 48 22.09 24.54 49.55
N ALA A 49 23.04 25.38 49.97
CA ALA A 49 24.43 24.98 50.16
C ALA A 49 24.66 23.94 51.29
N ASN A 50 23.62 23.64 52.09
CA ASN A 50 23.64 22.63 53.15
C ASN A 50 22.93 21.33 52.73
N GLY A 51 22.36 21.27 51.53
CA GLY A 51 21.61 20.13 51.02
C GLY A 51 20.14 20.08 51.45
N GLN A 52 19.56 21.19 51.94
CA GLN A 52 18.14 21.28 52.24
C GLN A 52 17.35 21.74 51.00
N MET A 53 16.31 20.98 50.63
CA MET A 53 15.46 21.31 49.48
C MET A 53 14.69 22.61 49.72
N VAL A 54 14.74 23.54 48.76
CA VAL A 54 14.15 24.88 48.88
C VAL A 54 13.10 25.19 47.80
N LYS A 55 13.10 24.52 46.63
CA LYS A 55 12.07 24.76 45.59
C LYS A 55 12.02 23.69 44.49
N THR A 56 10.84 23.43 43.95
CA THR A 56 10.59 22.58 42.76
C THR A 56 10.09 23.40 41.57
N TYR A 57 10.44 23.00 40.34
CA TYR A 57 9.99 23.59 39.06
C TYR A 57 9.45 22.50 38.12
N VAL A 58 8.45 22.76 37.27
CA VAL A 58 7.83 21.76 36.36
C VAL A 58 7.77 22.30 34.92
N LEU A 59 7.99 21.43 33.91
CA LEU A 59 8.06 21.78 32.48
C LEU A 59 7.22 20.84 31.59
N SER A 60 6.38 21.37 30.70
CA SER A 60 5.52 20.58 29.77
C SER A 60 5.77 20.91 28.29
N LEU A 61 5.42 19.97 27.40
CA LEU A 61 5.60 20.02 25.95
C LEU A 61 4.29 19.68 25.20
N SER A 62 4.22 19.99 23.89
CA SER A 62 3.11 19.61 23.01
C SER A 62 3.62 19.21 21.60
N PRO A 63 2.83 18.48 20.77
CA PRO A 63 3.40 17.60 19.75
C PRO A 63 3.08 17.99 18.29
N ASN A 64 3.57 19.14 17.80
CA ASN A 64 3.60 19.44 16.37
C ASN A 64 4.75 20.41 16.03
N GLU A 65 5.54 20.05 15.01
CA GLU A 65 6.68 20.78 14.41
C GLU A 65 7.85 21.17 15.35
N THR A 66 9.12 21.32 14.91
CA THR A 66 9.92 20.64 13.86
C THR A 66 11.40 20.70 14.34
N ARG A 67 12.29 19.84 13.82
CA ARG A 67 13.72 19.76 14.22
C ARG A 67 14.42 21.15 14.13
N PHE A 68 15.39 21.50 14.96
CA PHE A 68 16.39 20.68 15.66
C PHE A 68 16.59 21.08 17.14
N LEU A 69 17.03 20.12 17.97
CA LEU A 69 17.92 20.46 19.08
C LEU A 69 19.27 20.88 18.49
N SER A 70 19.73 22.11 18.77
CA SER A 70 21.17 22.31 18.93
C SER A 70 21.55 21.72 20.28
N ALA A 71 22.24 20.57 20.27
CA ALA A 71 22.69 19.88 21.48
C ALA A 71 23.89 20.61 22.12
N ALA A 72 23.64 21.83 22.59
CA ALA A 72 24.56 22.61 23.41
C ALA A 72 24.51 22.09 24.85
N THR A 73 25.32 21.08 25.12
CA THR A 73 25.49 20.38 26.40
C THR A 73 25.58 21.33 27.61
N VAL A 74 24.60 21.21 28.51
CA VAL A 74 24.66 21.54 29.96
C VAL A 74 24.92 23.02 30.35
N LEU A 75 23.97 23.60 31.08
CA LEU A 75 24.27 24.69 32.03
C LEU A 75 25.06 24.10 33.22
N GLY A 76 26.26 24.57 33.58
CA GLY A 76 27.01 25.72 33.04
C GLY A 76 28.53 25.57 33.21
N ASP A 77 29.33 26.62 33.06
CA ASP A 77 29.00 28.05 33.19
C ASP A 77 29.20 28.92 31.95
N GLN A 78 28.47 30.04 31.95
CA GLN A 78 28.58 31.20 31.04
C GLN A 78 27.96 31.05 29.63
N ALA A 79 26.80 30.41 29.54
CA ALA A 79 25.85 30.61 28.44
C ALA A 79 25.16 32.01 28.47
N ALA A 80 25.96 33.08 28.64
CA ALA A 80 25.51 34.46 28.82
C ALA A 80 25.78 35.33 27.57
N SER A 81 25.41 34.81 26.39
CA SER A 81 25.53 35.56 25.11
C SER A 81 24.45 35.19 24.08
N LEU A 82 23.91 33.97 24.12
CA LEU A 82 23.05 33.43 23.06
C LEU A 82 21.57 33.87 23.08
N ARG A 83 21.15 34.82 23.94
CA ARG A 83 19.73 35.18 24.13
C ARG A 83 19.32 36.59 23.65
N TYR A 84 20.16 37.32 22.91
CA TYR A 84 19.87 38.72 22.56
C TYR A 84 19.71 39.04 21.05
N ALA A 85 20.02 38.10 20.15
CA ALA A 85 20.24 38.43 18.73
C ALA A 85 19.09 38.10 17.75
N LEU A 86 18.20 37.13 18.04
CA LEU A 86 17.33 36.50 17.02
C LEU A 86 15.83 36.39 17.40
N SER A 87 15.31 37.34 18.17
CA SER A 87 13.84 37.49 18.35
C SER A 87 13.37 38.96 18.31
N GLN A 88 14.14 39.83 17.66
CA GLN A 88 13.85 41.27 17.50
C GLN A 88 13.78 41.65 16.01
N ILE A 89 12.84 41.07 15.29
CA ILE A 89 12.25 41.61 14.06
C ILE A 89 10.75 41.30 14.12
N LYS A 90 9.92 42.35 13.95
CA LYS A 90 8.48 42.22 13.70
C LYS A 90 8.21 42.50 12.24
N VAL A 91 7.18 41.86 11.69
CA VAL A 91 6.30 42.50 10.70
C VAL A 91 4.88 42.39 11.22
N THR A 92 4.12 43.48 11.14
CA THR A 92 2.74 43.57 11.58
C THR A 92 1.90 44.04 10.41
N ALA A 93 0.76 43.38 10.16
CA ALA A 93 -0.31 43.91 9.32
C ALA A 93 -1.61 43.77 10.12
N ALA A 94 -2.40 44.84 10.18
CA ALA A 94 -3.60 44.92 11.00
C ALA A 94 -4.80 45.35 10.15
N TYR A 95 -6.00 44.98 10.60
CA TYR A 95 -7.22 45.69 10.25
C TYR A 95 -8.07 45.84 11.52
N GLU A 96 -8.53 47.07 11.78
CA GLU A 96 -9.27 47.42 12.98
C GLU A 96 -10.79 47.25 12.78
N SER A 97 -11.51 46.98 13.87
CA SER A 97 -12.97 46.83 13.87
C SER A 97 -13.69 48.18 13.85
N VAL A 98 -14.72 48.32 13.01
CA VAL A 98 -15.65 49.47 13.02
C VAL A 98 -17.10 48.98 13.13
N ASN A 99 -17.86 49.63 14.00
CA ASN A 99 -19.32 49.53 14.24
C ASN A 99 -19.89 50.97 14.26
N PRO A 100 -21.21 51.24 14.15
CA PRO A 100 -22.38 50.39 13.82
C PRO A 100 -23.02 50.94 12.50
N PRO A 101 -24.36 51.11 12.24
CA PRO A 101 -25.58 50.55 12.84
C PRO A 101 -26.71 50.09 11.86
N SER A 102 -27.64 49.28 12.41
CA SER A 102 -29.11 49.28 12.15
C SER A 102 -29.72 48.82 10.80
N SER A 103 -30.88 48.16 10.94
CA SER A 103 -31.84 47.69 9.91
C SER A 103 -31.44 46.45 9.07
N PRO A 104 -32.45 45.69 8.57
CA PRO A 104 -32.24 44.30 8.16
C PRO A 104 -31.78 44.14 6.70
N ALA A 105 -30.90 43.16 6.48
CA ALA A 105 -30.54 42.65 5.17
C ALA A 105 -30.75 41.12 5.11
N HIS A 106 -31.26 40.61 3.99
CA HIS A 106 -31.46 39.17 3.79
C HIS A 106 -30.11 38.45 3.68
N VAL A 107 -29.94 37.34 4.41
CA VAL A 107 -28.85 36.38 4.18
C VAL A 107 -29.38 35.24 3.33
N SER A 108 -28.75 35.01 2.18
CA SER A 108 -28.98 33.82 1.35
C SER A 108 -27.93 32.75 1.71
N PRO A 109 -28.30 31.49 1.94
CA PRO A 109 -27.33 30.45 2.27
C PRO A 109 -26.57 29.97 1.03
N SER A 110 -25.24 30.09 1.05
CA SER A 110 -24.36 29.47 0.06
C SER A 110 -24.21 27.97 0.35
N VAL A 111 -24.81 27.10 -0.47
CA VAL A 111 -24.74 25.65 -0.29
C VAL A 111 -23.39 25.11 -0.75
N ALA A 112 -22.63 24.47 0.14
CA ALA A 112 -21.39 23.78 -0.18
C ALA A 112 -21.58 22.25 -0.16
N SER A 113 -21.46 21.64 -1.34
CA SER A 113 -21.19 20.21 -1.58
C SER A 113 -21.83 19.16 -0.64
N ALA A 114 -23.07 18.75 -0.93
CA ALA A 114 -23.59 17.48 -0.43
C ALA A 114 -23.05 16.29 -1.24
N LYS A 115 -22.53 15.25 -0.57
CA LYS A 115 -22.29 13.92 -1.17
C LYS A 115 -23.47 12.99 -0.88
N ARG A 116 -23.75 12.06 -1.80
CA ARG A 116 -24.83 11.06 -1.65
C ARG A 116 -24.51 10.06 -0.54
N TRP A 117 -25.55 9.62 0.16
CA TRP A 117 -25.57 8.45 1.03
C TRP A 117 -26.79 7.57 0.68
N LEU A 118 -26.75 6.27 0.98
CA LEU A 118 -27.89 5.37 0.79
C LEU A 118 -28.90 5.53 1.93
N LEU A 119 -30.19 5.34 1.62
CA LEU A 119 -31.26 5.32 2.64
C LEU A 119 -31.57 3.90 3.09
N TYR A 120 -31.73 3.72 4.41
CA TYR A 120 -32.57 2.68 4.99
C TYR A 120 -33.94 3.29 5.38
N PRO A 121 -35.06 2.55 5.23
CA PRO A 121 -36.38 3.06 5.62
C PRO A 121 -36.64 2.86 7.12
N GLY A 122 -36.78 3.95 7.89
CA GLY A 122 -37.33 3.88 9.25
C GLY A 122 -37.00 5.08 10.14
N ASN A 123 -35.73 5.43 10.26
CA ASN A 123 -35.24 6.48 11.16
C ASN A 123 -34.54 7.60 10.37
N TRP A 124 -34.72 8.84 10.81
CA TRP A 124 -34.10 10.02 10.21
C TRP A 124 -33.03 10.58 11.14
N GLU A 125 -31.79 10.65 10.65
CA GLU A 125 -30.70 11.35 11.33
C GLU A 125 -29.99 12.25 10.33
N VAL A 126 -29.69 13.49 10.73
CA VAL A 126 -29.05 14.51 9.89
C VAL A 126 -27.91 15.15 10.67
N VAL A 127 -26.68 14.79 10.30
CA VAL A 127 -25.46 15.36 10.89
C VAL A 127 -24.92 16.44 9.97
N PHE A 128 -24.80 17.67 10.49
CA PHE A 128 -24.08 18.75 9.82
C PHE A 128 -22.62 18.75 10.26
N ASP A 129 -21.70 18.93 9.33
CA ASP A 129 -20.27 19.11 9.61
C ASP A 129 -19.80 20.43 8.98
N GLY A 130 -19.27 21.33 9.82
CA GLY A 130 -18.95 22.72 9.44
C GLY A 130 -19.36 23.76 10.49
N ILE A 131 -18.51 24.76 10.70
CA ILE A 131 -18.71 25.77 11.75
C ILE A 131 -19.69 26.86 11.30
N ALA A 132 -20.91 26.82 11.85
CA ALA A 132 -21.86 27.94 11.82
C ALA A 132 -22.24 28.31 13.27
N ALA A 133 -21.40 29.14 13.92
CA ALA A 133 -21.63 29.60 15.29
C ALA A 133 -22.74 30.67 15.36
N VAL A 134 -24.00 30.23 15.29
CA VAL A 134 -25.17 31.12 15.45
C VAL A 134 -25.29 31.50 16.93
N ASN A 135 -24.85 32.70 17.26
CA ASN A 135 -24.96 33.25 18.62
C ASN A 135 -26.41 33.70 18.90
N LEU A 136 -27.25 32.76 19.34
CA LEU A 136 -28.63 33.02 19.73
C LEU A 136 -28.67 33.75 21.09
N GLY A 137 -28.99 35.03 21.05
CA GLY A 137 -29.35 35.80 22.25
C GLY A 137 -30.55 35.17 22.98
N THR A 138 -30.66 35.41 24.28
CA THR A 138 -31.46 34.63 25.25
C THR A 138 -32.99 34.77 25.15
N GLN A 139 -33.54 35.09 23.98
CA GLN A 139 -34.98 35.18 23.69
C GLN A 139 -35.34 34.68 22.28
N ALA A 140 -34.91 33.47 21.92
CA ALA A 140 -35.42 32.73 20.78
C ALA A 140 -36.04 31.42 21.27
N THR A 141 -37.37 31.34 21.33
CA THR A 141 -38.13 30.16 21.80
C THR A 141 -38.41 29.15 20.69
N ASP A 142 -38.45 29.60 19.44
CA ASP A 142 -38.97 28.81 18.32
C ASP A 142 -37.92 28.74 17.20
N ILE A 143 -37.37 27.54 16.97
CA ILE A 143 -36.38 27.26 15.92
C ILE A 143 -36.99 26.23 14.97
N HIS A 144 -37.47 26.70 13.81
CA HIS A 144 -38.00 25.83 12.76
C HIS A 144 -36.89 25.43 11.77
N VAL A 145 -36.68 24.14 11.60
CA VAL A 145 -35.79 23.59 10.56
C VAL A 145 -36.65 23.18 9.37
N ASN A 146 -36.44 23.84 8.23
CA ASN A 146 -37.08 23.49 6.96
C ASN A 146 -36.20 22.48 6.21
N MET A 147 -36.71 21.27 5.95
CA MET A 147 -36.02 20.27 5.13
C MET A 147 -36.72 20.10 3.78
N LEU A 148 -35.95 19.99 2.70
CA LEU A 148 -36.47 19.62 1.37
C LEU A 148 -36.51 18.09 1.24
N GLY A 149 -37.70 17.54 0.96
CA GLY A 149 -37.85 16.15 0.57
C GLY A 149 -37.35 15.88 -0.86
N LEU A 150 -37.09 14.61 -1.18
CA LEU A 150 -36.63 14.18 -2.52
C LEU A 150 -37.64 14.46 -3.65
N THR A 151 -38.89 14.80 -3.30
CA THR A 151 -39.98 15.22 -4.21
C THR A 151 -40.09 16.75 -4.37
N GLY A 152 -39.32 17.53 -3.61
CA GLY A 152 -39.37 19.00 -3.61
C GLY A 152 -40.32 19.63 -2.60
N GLU A 153 -41.03 18.84 -1.79
CA GLU A 153 -41.87 19.35 -0.69
C GLU A 153 -41.03 19.82 0.51
N VAL A 154 -41.51 20.82 1.24
CA VAL A 154 -40.85 21.35 2.44
C VAL A 154 -41.52 20.79 3.68
N LEU A 155 -40.76 20.06 4.49
CA LEU A 155 -41.20 19.55 5.79
C LEU A 155 -40.69 20.45 6.91
N GLN A 156 -41.58 20.78 7.85
CA GLN A 156 -41.25 21.49 9.09
C GLN A 156 -41.19 20.50 10.27
N THR A 157 -40.21 20.69 11.15
CA THR A 157 -40.06 19.96 12.42
C THR A 157 -39.59 20.91 13.51
N GLU A 158 -39.84 20.51 14.77
CA GLU A 158 -39.48 21.26 15.97
C GLU A 158 -38.33 20.56 16.73
N VAL A 159 -37.43 21.36 17.29
CA VAL A 159 -36.33 20.91 18.15
C VAL A 159 -36.85 20.83 19.58
N ILE A 160 -37.00 19.60 20.11
CA ILE A 160 -37.59 19.36 21.45
C ILE A 160 -36.55 19.24 22.57
N ALA A 161 -35.26 19.05 22.24
CA ALA A 161 -34.15 19.23 23.17
C ALA A 161 -32.81 19.47 22.44
N SER A 162 -31.86 20.12 23.11
CA SER A 162 -30.46 20.17 22.68
C SER A 162 -29.50 20.09 23.87
N ALA A 163 -28.30 19.55 23.64
CA ALA A 163 -27.26 19.43 24.66
C ALA A 163 -25.86 19.57 24.05
N LEU A 164 -24.92 20.14 24.81
CA LEU A 164 -23.51 20.22 24.46
C LEU A 164 -22.76 18.98 24.95
N ALA A 165 -22.15 18.24 24.03
CA ALA A 165 -21.28 17.13 24.35
C ALA A 165 -19.82 17.61 24.59
N PRO A 166 -19.02 16.85 25.36
CA PRO A 166 -17.57 17.08 25.43
C PRO A 166 -16.94 17.12 24.04
N ARG A 167 -15.89 17.92 23.88
CA ARG A 167 -15.22 18.22 22.59
C ARG A 167 -16.07 19.01 21.57
N GLY A 168 -17.15 19.66 21.99
CA GLY A 168 -17.76 20.76 21.24
C GLY A 168 -18.73 20.38 20.11
N LYS A 169 -19.28 19.16 20.15
CA LYS A 169 -20.42 18.78 19.30
C LYS A 169 -21.74 19.07 20.03
N THR A 170 -22.75 19.52 19.31
CA THR A 170 -24.11 19.74 19.84
C THR A 170 -25.02 18.61 19.37
N LEU A 171 -25.70 17.95 20.31
CA LEU A 171 -26.72 16.95 20.01
C LEU A 171 -28.09 17.63 19.98
N PHE A 172 -28.93 17.26 19.00
CA PHE A 172 -30.32 17.72 18.87
C PHE A 172 -31.26 16.52 18.91
N VAL A 173 -32.39 16.66 19.60
CA VAL A 173 -33.49 15.68 19.57
C VAL A 173 -34.65 16.30 18.78
N LEU A 174 -35.04 15.64 17.69
CA LEU A 174 -36.10 16.08 16.79
C LEU A 174 -37.39 15.28 17.05
N GLY A 175 -38.53 15.96 17.04
CA GLY A 175 -39.85 15.34 17.18
C GLY A 175 -40.43 14.89 15.84
N ALA A 176 -41.09 13.73 15.83
CA ALA A 176 -41.94 13.35 14.70
C ALA A 176 -43.17 14.27 14.62
N PRO A 177 -43.62 14.70 13.42
CA PRO A 177 -44.74 15.63 13.29
C PRO A 177 -46.01 15.12 13.98
N GLY A 178 -46.56 15.91 14.90
CA GLY A 178 -47.78 15.60 15.65
C GLY A 178 -47.60 14.91 17.01
N VAL A 179 -46.38 14.64 17.47
CA VAL A 179 -46.13 14.06 18.81
C VAL A 179 -46.04 15.16 19.88
N SER A 180 -47.19 15.53 20.46
CA SER A 180 -47.24 16.47 21.60
C SER A 180 -46.95 15.78 22.94
N LEU A 181 -45.78 16.02 23.52
CA LEU A 181 -45.46 15.63 24.90
C LEU A 181 -46.19 16.53 25.91
N PHE A 182 -47.42 16.18 26.28
CA PHE A 182 -48.14 16.81 27.38
C PHE A 182 -47.54 16.42 28.75
N ASN A 183 -46.91 17.37 29.44
CA ASN A 183 -46.76 17.30 30.90
C ASN A 183 -46.61 18.73 31.51
N PRO A 184 -46.98 18.95 32.79
CA PRO A 184 -46.89 20.26 33.44
C PRO A 184 -45.45 20.77 33.64
N PRO A 185 -45.25 22.08 33.92
CA PRO A 185 -43.92 22.65 34.16
C PRO A 185 -43.31 22.16 35.48
N GLY A 186 -42.37 21.21 35.38
CA GLY A 186 -41.47 20.80 36.46
C GLY A 186 -41.25 19.29 36.55
N GLN A 187 -40.03 18.90 36.96
CA GLN A 187 -39.62 17.51 37.25
C GLN A 187 -39.56 16.53 36.06
N VAL A 188 -38.66 16.82 35.11
CA VAL A 188 -37.78 15.75 34.58
C VAL A 188 -36.35 16.18 34.86
N HIS A 189 -35.61 15.38 35.62
CA HIS A 189 -34.16 15.53 35.80
C HIS A 189 -33.46 14.45 34.99
N PHE A 190 -32.65 14.86 34.02
CA PHE A 190 -31.75 13.97 33.30
C PHE A 190 -30.42 13.90 34.05
N GLU A 191 -30.02 12.71 34.48
CA GLU A 191 -28.74 12.45 35.13
C GLU A 191 -27.87 11.64 34.16
N ILE A 192 -26.80 12.26 33.66
CA ILE A 192 -25.84 11.60 32.75
C ILE A 192 -24.84 10.84 33.61
N VAL A 193 -25.09 9.55 33.84
CA VAL A 193 -24.16 8.66 34.52
C VAL A 193 -23.15 8.14 33.51
N SER A 194 -22.01 8.83 33.38
CA SER A 194 -20.90 8.41 32.53
C SER A 194 -20.06 7.32 33.21
N SER A 195 -19.98 6.15 32.57
CA SER A 195 -18.80 5.28 32.66
C SER A 195 -18.19 5.18 31.26
N GLU A 196 -16.89 4.93 31.14
CA GLU A 196 -16.08 5.50 30.04
C GLU A 196 -16.44 5.06 28.61
N ASN A 197 -17.30 4.05 28.42
CA ASN A 197 -17.84 3.65 27.11
C ASN A 197 -19.37 3.52 27.03
N ILE A 198 -20.16 3.97 28.03
CA ILE A 198 -21.63 3.90 27.98
C ILE A 198 -22.27 5.22 28.48
N SER A 199 -23.10 5.83 27.62
CA SER A 199 -24.05 6.90 28.00
C SER A 199 -25.43 6.30 28.24
N LEU A 200 -25.85 6.18 29.51
CA LEU A 200 -27.13 5.55 29.87
C LEU A 200 -28.12 6.59 30.40
N ILE A 201 -29.22 6.84 29.67
CA ILE A 201 -30.28 7.77 30.07
C ILE A 201 -31.32 7.04 30.94
N ALA A 202 -31.21 7.19 32.26
CA ALA A 202 -32.14 6.59 33.21
C ALA A 202 -33.33 7.52 33.51
N LEU A 203 -34.54 7.17 33.04
CA LEU A 203 -35.78 7.86 33.40
C LEU A 203 -36.24 7.50 34.82
N ARG A 204 -35.78 8.25 35.83
CA ARG A 204 -36.29 8.15 37.21
C ARG A 204 -37.68 8.80 37.35
N GLY A 205 -38.73 8.03 37.04
CA GLY A 205 -40.11 8.46 37.28
C GLY A 205 -41.15 7.45 36.80
N SER A 206 -41.46 6.42 37.60
CA SER A 206 -42.56 5.49 37.33
C SER A 206 -43.13 4.90 38.63
N PRO A 207 -44.46 4.81 38.80
CA PRO A 207 -45.06 4.21 39.99
C PRO A 207 -44.78 2.70 40.10
N PRO A 208 -44.68 2.14 41.33
CA PRO A 208 -44.44 0.72 41.54
C PRO A 208 -45.58 -0.12 40.94
N GLY A 209 -45.23 -1.05 40.04
CA GLY A 209 -46.17 -1.92 39.32
C GLY A 209 -46.16 -1.77 37.80
N SER A 210 -45.42 -0.81 37.24
CA SER A 210 -45.26 -0.64 35.78
C SER A 210 -44.02 -1.37 35.26
N SER A 211 -44.22 -2.46 34.50
CA SER A 211 -43.15 -3.26 33.90
C SER A 211 -42.90 -2.83 32.45
N VAL A 212 -41.85 -2.03 32.23
CA VAL A 212 -41.35 -1.73 30.88
C VAL A 212 -40.42 -2.87 30.45
N GLY A 213 -40.89 -3.73 29.56
CA GLY A 213 -40.08 -4.81 28.99
C GLY A 213 -39.17 -4.29 27.89
N PHE A 214 -37.86 -4.33 28.11
CA PHE A 214 -36.87 -4.07 27.06
C PHE A 214 -36.69 -5.33 26.21
N LEU A 215 -37.08 -5.26 24.93
CA LEU A 215 -36.67 -6.23 23.92
C LEU A 215 -35.19 -6.00 23.60
N TRP A 216 -34.32 -6.90 24.04
CA TRP A 216 -32.94 -6.94 23.56
C TRP A 216 -32.93 -7.48 22.12
N GLN A 217 -32.54 -6.62 21.19
CA GLN A 217 -32.16 -7.02 19.84
C GLN A 217 -30.76 -6.44 19.60
N ASN A 218 -29.77 -7.32 19.39
CA ASN A 218 -28.38 -6.92 19.18
C ASN A 218 -28.17 -6.35 17.78
N ALA A 219 -28.66 -5.11 17.57
CA ALA A 219 -28.21 -4.28 16.47
C ALA A 219 -26.78 -3.80 16.78
N ALA A 220 -25.79 -4.53 16.28
CA ALA A 220 -24.39 -4.10 16.36
C ALA A 220 -24.20 -2.82 15.54
N PHE A 221 -24.15 -1.68 16.20
CA PHE A 221 -23.69 -0.43 15.58
C PHE A 221 -22.21 -0.60 15.19
N PRO A 222 -21.80 -0.24 13.96
CA PRO A 222 -20.40 -0.28 13.58
C PRO A 222 -19.64 0.79 14.37
N THR A 223 -18.91 0.38 15.40
CA THR A 223 -17.86 1.22 16.00
C THR A 223 -16.79 1.45 14.94
N ILE A 224 -16.44 2.72 14.73
CA ILE A 224 -15.25 3.07 13.95
C ILE A 224 -14.08 2.88 14.91
N GLU A 225 -13.39 1.76 14.73
CA GLU A 225 -12.26 1.33 15.56
C GLU A 225 -11.01 2.22 15.30
N PRO A 226 -10.06 2.31 16.25
CA PRO A 226 -8.94 3.28 16.21
C PRO A 226 -7.89 3.02 15.10
N ASP A 227 -8.01 1.94 14.35
CA ASP A 227 -7.16 1.51 13.24
C ASP A 227 -7.90 1.51 11.88
N ASP A 228 -9.02 2.23 11.75
CA ASP A 228 -9.93 2.22 10.59
C ASP A 228 -10.53 0.82 10.29
N ALA A 229 -10.40 -0.16 11.21
CA ALA A 229 -11.02 -1.47 11.05
C ALA A 229 -12.56 -1.38 11.12
N THR A 230 -13.23 -2.10 10.22
CA THR A 230 -14.69 -2.15 10.13
C THR A 230 -15.19 -3.57 10.00
N LEU A 231 -16.30 -3.89 10.66
CA LEU A 231 -16.97 -5.18 10.55
C LEU A 231 -17.48 -5.38 9.11
N VAL A 232 -17.10 -6.49 8.49
CA VAL A 232 -17.64 -6.95 7.20
C VAL A 232 -18.87 -7.81 7.46
N TRP A 233 -18.74 -8.80 8.34
CA TRP A 233 -19.80 -9.73 8.68
C TRP A 233 -19.57 -10.38 10.05
N ALA A 234 -20.64 -10.55 10.81
CA ALA A 234 -20.65 -11.37 12.02
C ALA A 234 -21.50 -12.61 11.75
N PRO A 235 -21.00 -13.82 12.08
CA PRO A 235 -21.77 -15.05 11.93
C PRO A 235 -22.93 -15.15 12.94
N PRO A 236 -23.83 -16.13 12.79
CA PRO A 236 -24.84 -16.48 13.80
C PRO A 236 -24.25 -16.71 15.20
N PRO A 237 -25.00 -16.44 16.30
CA PRO A 237 -24.47 -16.54 17.66
C PRO A 237 -24.02 -17.97 18.03
N GLY A 238 -22.72 -18.14 18.25
CA GLY A 238 -22.07 -19.42 18.56
C GLY A 238 -21.23 -19.97 17.42
N GLU A 239 -21.46 -19.52 16.19
CA GLU A 239 -20.69 -19.89 15.01
C GLU A 239 -19.48 -18.94 14.83
N SER A 240 -18.42 -19.39 14.15
CA SER A 240 -17.16 -18.64 13.99
C SER A 240 -16.80 -18.47 12.52
N ALA A 241 -16.56 -17.23 12.09
CA ALA A 241 -16.19 -16.90 10.71
C ALA A 241 -14.67 -16.72 10.61
N GLN A 242 -14.01 -17.63 9.89
CA GLN A 242 -12.56 -17.79 9.84
C GLN A 242 -11.99 -17.79 8.42
N ASN A 243 -10.67 -17.62 8.30
CA ASN A 243 -9.91 -17.83 7.05
C ASN A 243 -10.52 -17.15 5.80
N PRO A 244 -10.68 -15.81 5.80
CA PRO A 244 -11.28 -15.08 4.69
C PRO A 244 -10.42 -15.15 3.41
N VAL A 245 -11.09 -15.26 2.26
CA VAL A 245 -10.46 -15.19 0.93
C VAL A 245 -11.38 -14.45 -0.05
N LEU A 246 -10.81 -13.65 -0.96
CA LEU A 246 -11.58 -13.01 -2.04
C LEU A 246 -11.59 -13.86 -3.31
N GLY A 247 -12.75 -13.94 -3.94
CA GLY A 247 -12.99 -14.67 -5.18
C GLY A 247 -12.32 -14.07 -6.42
N PRO A 248 -12.30 -14.82 -7.52
CA PRO A 248 -11.73 -14.38 -8.81
C PRO A 248 -12.44 -13.17 -9.42
N ASP A 249 -13.67 -12.88 -9.01
CA ASP A 249 -14.43 -11.69 -9.40
C ASP A 249 -13.96 -10.38 -8.71
N ARG A 250 -13.08 -10.51 -7.72
CA ARG A 250 -12.54 -9.45 -6.85
C ARG A 250 -13.59 -8.72 -6.00
N LYS A 251 -14.74 -9.35 -5.71
CA LYS A 251 -15.84 -8.75 -4.91
C LYS A 251 -16.47 -9.71 -3.91
N THR A 252 -16.51 -11.00 -4.24
CA THR A 252 -17.10 -12.01 -3.36
C THR A 252 -16.08 -12.39 -2.29
N VAL A 253 -16.45 -12.17 -1.03
CA VAL A 253 -15.66 -12.61 0.14
C VAL A 253 -16.19 -13.98 0.55
N TYR A 254 -15.30 -14.95 0.65
CA TYR A 254 -15.58 -16.28 1.19
C TYR A 254 -14.89 -16.45 2.54
N CYS A 255 -15.43 -17.33 3.39
CA CYS A 255 -14.81 -17.72 4.65
C CYS A 255 -15.07 -19.21 4.94
N THR A 256 -14.28 -19.77 5.86
CA THR A 256 -14.68 -20.98 6.58
C THR A 256 -15.67 -20.56 7.68
N LEU A 257 -16.79 -21.25 7.81
CA LEU A 257 -17.80 -21.03 8.83
C LEU A 257 -17.90 -22.29 9.71
N PHE A 258 -17.46 -22.18 10.96
CA PHE A 258 -17.55 -23.26 11.94
C PHE A 258 -18.83 -23.12 12.77
N HIS A 259 -19.62 -24.18 12.90
CA HIS A 259 -20.91 -24.15 13.60
C HIS A 259 -20.82 -24.37 15.11
N GLY A 260 -19.71 -24.95 15.61
CA GLY A 260 -19.47 -25.21 17.03
C GLY A 260 -18.68 -24.13 17.77
N GLY A 261 -18.18 -23.11 17.07
CA GLY A 261 -17.31 -22.07 17.62
C GLY A 261 -15.94 -22.01 16.95
N TYR A 262 -14.95 -21.40 17.61
CA TYR A 262 -13.61 -21.29 17.04
C TYR A 262 -12.94 -22.67 16.94
N ASN A 263 -12.60 -23.10 15.72
CA ASN A 263 -12.05 -24.43 15.41
C ASN A 263 -12.86 -25.60 16.00
N HIS A 264 -14.18 -25.47 16.01
CA HIS A 264 -15.11 -26.49 16.51
C HIS A 264 -16.19 -26.78 15.46
N GLY A 265 -16.14 -28.00 14.90
CA GLY A 265 -16.98 -28.43 13.79
C GLY A 265 -18.47 -28.66 14.10
N PRO A 266 -19.27 -28.97 13.08
CA PRO A 266 -18.90 -29.07 11.65
C PRO A 266 -18.57 -27.69 11.05
N ALA A 267 -17.96 -27.67 9.87
CA ALA A 267 -17.54 -26.43 9.21
C ALA A 267 -17.71 -26.46 7.68
N GLY A 268 -18.23 -25.36 7.13
CA GLY A 268 -18.45 -25.20 5.70
C GLY A 268 -17.73 -23.99 5.08
N ILE A 269 -17.73 -23.94 3.75
CA ILE A 269 -17.30 -22.78 2.96
C ILE A 269 -18.52 -21.92 2.64
N TRP A 270 -18.48 -20.65 3.04
CA TRP A 270 -19.59 -19.70 2.93
C TRP A 270 -19.21 -18.47 2.09
N SER A 271 -20.08 -18.04 1.19
CA SER A 271 -20.01 -16.71 0.53
C SER A 271 -20.69 -15.67 1.42
N VAL A 272 -19.88 -14.76 1.95
CA VAL A 272 -20.28 -13.64 2.78
C VAL A 272 -21.00 -12.57 1.94
N THR A 273 -20.50 -12.30 0.72
CA THR A 273 -21.07 -11.26 -0.16
C THR A 273 -22.44 -11.65 -0.72
N ASP A 274 -22.64 -12.93 -1.05
CA ASP A 274 -23.91 -13.43 -1.59
C ASP A 274 -24.86 -13.99 -0.51
N ALA A 275 -24.35 -14.17 0.71
CA ALA A 275 -25.01 -14.86 1.82
C ALA A 275 -25.49 -16.29 1.45
N THR A 276 -24.58 -17.11 0.92
CA THR A 276 -24.87 -18.49 0.46
C THR A 276 -23.79 -19.50 0.84
N THR A 277 -24.22 -20.72 1.17
CA THR A 277 -23.34 -21.89 1.35
C THR A 277 -22.76 -22.34 0.01
N ILE A 278 -21.46 -22.61 -0.03
CA ILE A 278 -20.75 -23.16 -1.20
C ILE A 278 -20.49 -24.65 -1.04
N LEU A 279 -20.04 -25.06 0.14
CA LEU A 279 -19.84 -26.46 0.52
C LEU A 279 -20.05 -26.60 2.03
N ASP A 280 -20.96 -27.48 2.42
CA ASP A 280 -21.27 -27.83 3.80
C ASP A 280 -22.09 -29.12 3.75
N ASP A 281 -21.78 -30.09 4.62
CA ASP A 281 -22.58 -31.31 4.80
C ASP A 281 -23.16 -31.44 6.21
N HIS A 282 -22.86 -30.49 7.10
CA HIS A 282 -23.18 -30.47 8.53
C HIS A 282 -22.69 -31.67 9.36
N ASP A 283 -21.80 -32.52 8.83
CA ASP A 283 -21.21 -33.67 9.52
C ASP A 283 -19.67 -33.53 9.69
N HIS A 284 -19.00 -32.76 8.81
CA HIS A 284 -17.52 -32.69 8.67
C HIS A 284 -16.97 -31.25 8.66
N ASP A 285 -15.64 -31.09 8.67
CA ASP A 285 -14.92 -29.81 8.65
C ASP A 285 -14.24 -29.53 7.30
N ALA A 286 -14.81 -28.63 6.49
CA ALA A 286 -14.25 -28.18 5.21
C ALA A 286 -13.53 -26.81 5.35
N VAL A 287 -12.22 -26.83 5.55
CA VAL A 287 -11.42 -25.66 5.99
C VAL A 287 -10.49 -25.11 4.90
N MET A 288 -10.59 -23.82 4.60
CA MET A 288 -9.67 -23.08 3.71
C MET A 288 -8.47 -22.48 4.47
N LEU A 289 -7.35 -22.24 3.77
CA LEU A 289 -6.25 -21.36 4.23
C LEU A 289 -6.51 -19.91 3.78
N PRO A 290 -6.29 -18.87 4.60
CA PRO A 290 -6.31 -17.47 4.15
C PRO A 290 -5.33 -17.20 3.00
N GLY A 291 -5.74 -16.33 2.07
CA GLY A 291 -4.94 -16.00 0.88
C GLY A 291 -5.17 -16.95 -0.30
N SER A 292 -4.18 -17.77 -0.65
CA SER A 292 -4.11 -18.43 -1.97
C SER A 292 -4.86 -19.78 -2.08
N SER A 293 -5.94 -19.99 -1.30
CA SER A 293 -6.85 -21.14 -1.47
C SER A 293 -7.66 -21.09 -2.78
N TRP A 294 -7.76 -19.94 -3.43
CA TRP A 294 -8.49 -19.75 -4.69
C TRP A 294 -7.57 -19.64 -5.90
N ASN A 295 -7.92 -20.31 -6.99
CA ASN A 295 -7.14 -20.25 -8.24
C ASN A 295 -7.95 -19.72 -9.42
N VAL A 296 -7.49 -18.60 -9.99
CA VAL A 296 -8.17 -17.92 -11.10
C VAL A 296 -8.13 -18.72 -12.43
N PRO A 297 -7.00 -19.31 -12.86
CA PRO A 297 -6.98 -20.14 -14.09
C PRO A 297 -7.94 -21.33 -14.10
N THR A 298 -8.05 -22.07 -12.99
CA THR A 298 -8.90 -23.27 -12.89
C THR A 298 -10.33 -22.98 -12.43
N GLN A 299 -10.59 -21.80 -11.85
CA GLN A 299 -11.84 -21.46 -11.17
C GLN A 299 -12.20 -22.50 -10.09
N ARG A 300 -11.25 -22.80 -9.19
CA ARG A 300 -11.42 -23.75 -8.08
C ARG A 300 -11.00 -23.15 -6.74
N ILE A 301 -11.64 -23.65 -5.68
CA ILE A 301 -11.21 -23.51 -4.28
C ILE A 301 -10.43 -24.77 -3.90
N ALA A 302 -9.38 -24.63 -3.09
CA ALA A 302 -8.75 -25.71 -2.35
C ALA A 302 -9.04 -25.58 -0.84
N PHE A 303 -9.24 -26.71 -0.18
CA PHE A 303 -9.54 -26.81 1.25
C PHE A 303 -9.14 -28.20 1.77
N SER A 304 -8.94 -28.33 3.07
CA SER A 304 -8.89 -29.64 3.73
C SER A 304 -10.29 -30.07 4.16
N TRP A 305 -10.59 -31.37 4.06
CA TRP A 305 -11.89 -31.94 4.44
C TRP A 305 -11.71 -33.37 4.95
N ASP A 306 -12.36 -33.69 6.06
CA ASP A 306 -12.14 -34.91 6.86
C ASP A 306 -13.17 -36.04 6.62
N LEU A 307 -14.00 -35.92 5.58
CA LEU A 307 -15.06 -36.81 5.05
C LEU A 307 -14.84 -38.36 5.09
N GLU A 308 -13.64 -38.83 5.40
CA GLU A 308 -13.27 -40.25 5.57
C GLU A 308 -12.49 -40.48 6.88
N ASP A 309 -12.94 -39.89 7.99
CA ASP A 309 -12.26 -39.86 9.32
C ASP A 309 -10.80 -39.33 9.25
N ARG A 310 -10.49 -38.46 8.28
CA ARG A 310 -9.12 -37.98 8.00
C ARG A 310 -9.10 -36.77 7.07
N ASP A 311 -8.44 -35.71 7.50
CA ASP A 311 -8.15 -34.53 6.69
C ASP A 311 -7.31 -34.88 5.45
N GLU A 312 -7.87 -34.58 4.28
CA GLU A 312 -7.20 -34.64 2.98
C GLU A 312 -7.43 -33.34 2.23
N ILE A 313 -6.59 -33.03 1.24
CA ILE A 313 -6.78 -31.88 0.36
C ILE A 313 -7.80 -32.21 -0.72
N TRP A 314 -8.83 -31.38 -0.83
CA TRP A 314 -9.85 -31.41 -1.88
C TRP A 314 -9.86 -30.10 -2.64
N THR A 315 -10.50 -30.11 -3.82
CA THR A 315 -10.85 -28.89 -4.55
C THR A 315 -12.28 -28.95 -5.06
N ALA A 316 -12.96 -27.81 -5.10
CA ALA A 316 -14.37 -27.69 -5.53
C ALA A 316 -14.59 -26.49 -6.46
N ASN A 317 -15.76 -26.47 -7.10
CA ASN A 317 -16.23 -25.36 -7.91
C ASN A 317 -16.79 -24.20 -7.03
N PRO A 318 -16.59 -22.91 -7.38
CA PRO A 318 -17.22 -21.74 -6.73
C PRO A 318 -18.73 -21.81 -6.49
N GLN A 319 -19.50 -22.54 -7.29
CA GLN A 319 -20.95 -22.70 -7.16
C GLN A 319 -21.35 -23.93 -6.32
N GLY A 320 -20.38 -24.61 -5.70
CA GLY A 320 -20.56 -25.90 -5.04
C GLY A 320 -20.48 -27.08 -6.00
N GLY A 321 -20.09 -28.24 -5.47
CA GLY A 321 -19.94 -29.46 -6.25
C GLY A 321 -18.65 -29.53 -7.09
N ASP A 322 -18.62 -30.50 -8.02
CA ASP A 322 -17.41 -30.94 -8.75
C ASP A 322 -16.20 -31.19 -7.82
N VAL A 323 -16.45 -31.79 -6.66
CA VAL A 323 -15.43 -32.06 -5.63
C VAL A 323 -14.43 -33.13 -6.08
N PHE A 324 -13.15 -32.80 -5.99
CA PHE A 324 -12.04 -33.67 -6.37
C PHE A 324 -11.02 -33.79 -5.23
N ARG A 325 -10.83 -35.03 -4.72
CA ARG A 325 -9.80 -35.35 -3.73
C ARG A 325 -8.42 -35.39 -4.38
N VAL A 326 -7.55 -34.48 -3.96
CA VAL A 326 -6.17 -34.33 -4.45
C VAL A 326 -5.27 -35.32 -3.70
N THR A 327 -5.21 -35.27 -2.37
CA THR A 327 -4.30 -36.13 -1.58
C THR A 327 -4.96 -37.43 -1.13
N ARG A 328 -4.14 -38.47 -0.99
CA ARG A 328 -4.48 -39.82 -0.49
C ARG A 328 -3.40 -40.23 0.50
N SER A 329 -3.31 -39.51 1.60
CA SER A 329 -2.30 -39.67 2.64
C SER A 329 -2.45 -41.04 3.34
N THR A 330 -1.33 -41.73 3.57
CA THR A 330 -1.32 -43.01 4.29
C THR A 330 -0.96 -42.85 5.76
N ASN A 331 0.05 -42.03 6.07
CA ASN A 331 0.55 -41.77 7.41
C ASN A 331 0.57 -40.27 7.72
N GLY A 332 -0.56 -39.73 8.16
CA GLY A 332 -0.72 -38.32 8.51
C GLY A 332 -2.11 -37.77 8.21
N ARG A 333 -2.24 -36.45 8.29
CA ARG A 333 -3.42 -35.64 7.98
C ARG A 333 -2.97 -34.43 7.18
N ALA A 334 -3.69 -34.06 6.12
CA ALA A 334 -3.27 -33.01 5.19
C ALA A 334 -4.18 -31.77 5.31
N PHE A 335 -3.58 -30.61 5.59
CA PHE A 335 -4.30 -29.37 5.87
C PHE A 335 -3.81 -28.20 5.00
N GLU A 336 -4.54 -27.09 5.07
CA GLU A 336 -4.07 -25.74 4.68
C GLU A 336 -3.48 -25.68 3.26
N PRO A 337 -4.27 -26.01 2.21
CA PRO A 337 -3.77 -26.02 0.86
C PRO A 337 -3.69 -24.61 0.25
N SER A 338 -2.73 -24.43 -0.66
CA SER A 338 -2.50 -23.19 -1.40
C SER A 338 -2.11 -23.50 -2.84
N PHE A 339 -2.78 -22.87 -3.80
CA PHE A 339 -2.55 -23.11 -5.23
C PHE A 339 -1.32 -22.37 -5.77
N SER A 340 -0.66 -22.96 -6.77
CA SER A 340 0.22 -22.20 -7.65
C SER A 340 -0.60 -21.18 -8.49
N PRO A 341 -0.04 -20.02 -8.87
CA PRO A 341 -0.75 -19.05 -9.71
C PRO A 341 -1.09 -19.52 -11.13
N ASP A 342 -0.51 -20.63 -11.59
CA ASP A 342 -0.88 -21.31 -12.84
C ASP A 342 -1.96 -22.40 -12.66
N GLY A 343 -2.27 -22.81 -11.41
CA GLY A 343 -3.23 -23.86 -11.08
C GLY A 343 -2.75 -25.30 -11.34
N LEU A 344 -1.48 -25.50 -11.72
CA LEU A 344 -0.91 -26.83 -12.01
C LEU A 344 -0.49 -27.59 -10.74
N TRP A 345 -0.32 -26.90 -9.61
CA TRP A 345 0.21 -27.44 -8.36
C TRP A 345 -0.54 -26.93 -7.14
N LEU A 346 -0.44 -27.69 -6.05
CA LEU A 346 -0.86 -27.32 -4.71
C LEU A 346 0.30 -27.53 -3.74
N THR A 347 0.53 -26.58 -2.84
CA THR A 347 1.28 -26.80 -1.58
C THR A 347 0.29 -27.04 -0.44
N TYR A 348 0.69 -27.83 0.54
CA TYR A 348 -0.12 -28.16 1.73
C TYR A 348 0.80 -28.59 2.87
N GLU A 349 0.33 -28.53 4.11
CA GLU A 349 1.04 -29.20 5.22
C GLU A 349 0.55 -30.64 5.40
N LEU A 350 1.45 -31.55 5.75
CA LEU A 350 1.13 -32.91 6.16
C LEU A 350 1.60 -33.11 7.60
N ARG A 351 0.66 -33.14 8.55
CA ARG A 351 0.97 -33.42 9.95
C ARG A 351 1.11 -34.91 10.19
N ASN A 352 2.15 -35.30 10.92
CA ASN A 352 2.41 -36.69 11.27
C ASN A 352 1.59 -37.16 12.50
N LEU A 353 1.78 -38.41 12.95
CA LEU A 353 1.06 -38.98 14.10
C LEU A 353 1.43 -38.36 15.48
N SER A 354 2.36 -37.40 15.49
CA SER A 354 2.73 -36.58 16.66
C SER A 354 2.33 -35.11 16.46
N ASP A 355 1.43 -34.84 15.51
CA ASP A 355 0.95 -33.53 15.03
C ASP A 355 2.04 -32.53 14.61
N GLN A 356 3.22 -33.01 14.18
CA GLN A 356 4.25 -32.13 13.60
C GLN A 356 4.06 -32.01 12.09
N GLY A 357 3.95 -30.76 11.62
CA GLY A 357 3.77 -30.41 10.21
C GLY A 357 5.05 -30.51 9.37
N SER A 358 4.88 -30.64 8.07
CA SER A 358 5.93 -30.50 7.06
C SER A 358 5.30 -30.07 5.75
N ILE A 359 5.95 -29.19 4.98
CA ILE A 359 5.39 -28.69 3.74
C ILE A 359 5.59 -29.72 2.63
N TYR A 360 4.52 -30.00 1.89
CA TYR A 360 4.50 -30.83 0.69
C TYR A 360 4.01 -30.03 -0.51
N LYS A 361 4.34 -30.53 -1.70
CA LYS A 361 3.85 -30.08 -3.00
C LYS A 361 3.35 -31.26 -3.80
N ILE A 362 2.22 -31.11 -4.48
CA ILE A 362 1.57 -32.13 -5.33
C ILE A 362 1.03 -31.46 -6.59
N ALA A 363 0.94 -32.19 -7.70
CA ALA A 363 0.24 -31.70 -8.88
C ALA A 363 -1.27 -31.59 -8.58
N ALA A 364 -1.97 -30.66 -9.25
CA ALA A 364 -3.40 -30.43 -9.01
C ALA A 364 -4.29 -31.63 -9.39
N ASP A 365 -3.78 -32.58 -10.17
CA ASP A 365 -4.41 -33.87 -10.49
C ASP A 365 -4.21 -34.96 -9.39
N GLY A 366 -3.54 -34.61 -8.29
CA GLY A 366 -3.24 -35.54 -7.19
C GLY A 366 -2.01 -36.43 -7.42
N THR A 367 -1.17 -36.15 -8.44
CA THR A 367 0.04 -36.92 -8.72
C THR A 367 1.33 -36.29 -8.17
N GLY A 368 2.37 -37.11 -7.99
CA GLY A 368 3.72 -36.66 -7.64
C GLY A 368 3.92 -35.95 -6.29
N PRO A 369 3.29 -36.36 -5.16
CA PRO A 369 3.51 -35.71 -3.87
C PRO A 369 4.98 -35.74 -3.44
N THR A 370 5.54 -34.57 -3.17
CA THR A 370 6.95 -34.34 -2.85
C THR A 370 7.06 -33.52 -1.57
N ARG A 371 7.84 -33.99 -0.58
CA ARG A 371 8.14 -33.23 0.65
C ARG A 371 9.13 -32.11 0.31
N LEU A 372 8.83 -30.87 0.68
CA LEU A 372 9.70 -29.71 0.48
C LEU A 372 10.53 -29.37 1.71
N THR A 373 10.04 -29.64 2.92
CA THR A 373 10.73 -29.25 4.17
C THR A 373 10.84 -30.37 5.19
N ASP A 374 11.90 -30.32 6.00
CA ASP A 374 12.21 -31.25 7.09
C ASP A 374 12.44 -30.55 8.44
N GLY A 375 11.76 -29.41 8.66
CA GLY A 375 11.79 -28.68 9.91
C GLY A 375 11.16 -29.42 11.11
N PHE A 376 11.17 -28.76 12.25
CA PHE A 376 10.60 -29.28 13.50
C PHE A 376 9.07 -29.38 13.46
N ASP A 377 8.44 -28.31 12.96
CA ASP A 377 6.99 -28.19 12.79
C ASP A 377 6.77 -27.05 11.78
N ASP A 378 6.47 -27.39 10.53
CA ASP A 378 6.28 -26.44 9.41
C ASP A 378 4.83 -26.48 8.91
N ARG A 379 4.13 -25.34 8.91
CA ARG A 379 2.67 -25.23 8.66
C ARG A 379 2.30 -24.04 7.75
N GLN A 380 1.04 -23.91 7.35
CA GLN A 380 0.46 -22.78 6.60
C GLN A 380 1.27 -22.34 5.34
N PRO A 381 1.48 -23.22 4.35
CA PRO A 381 2.25 -22.87 3.15
C PRO A 381 1.42 -22.04 2.15
N ASN A 382 1.87 -20.83 1.83
CA ASN A 382 1.23 -19.93 0.88
C ASN A 382 2.14 -19.60 -0.32
N TRP A 383 1.67 -19.84 -1.54
CA TRP A 383 2.43 -19.56 -2.78
C TRP A 383 2.41 -18.08 -3.14
N SER A 384 3.54 -17.53 -3.61
CA SER A 384 3.64 -16.16 -4.14
C SER A 384 2.83 -15.98 -5.43
N PRO A 385 2.24 -14.79 -5.72
CA PRO A 385 1.38 -14.57 -6.90
C PRO A 385 2.08 -14.66 -8.26
N ASP A 386 3.41 -14.52 -8.30
CA ASP A 386 4.23 -14.73 -9.50
C ASP A 386 4.66 -16.20 -9.69
N GLY A 387 4.47 -17.03 -8.66
CA GLY A 387 4.82 -18.43 -8.63
C GLY A 387 6.26 -18.72 -8.21
N SER A 388 7.09 -17.71 -7.93
CA SER A 388 8.53 -17.88 -7.72
C SER A 388 8.97 -18.26 -6.30
N ALA A 389 8.08 -18.22 -5.30
CA ALA A 389 8.37 -18.55 -3.91
C ALA A 389 7.18 -19.18 -3.17
N ILE A 390 7.47 -19.85 -2.06
CA ILE A 390 6.50 -20.33 -1.07
C ILE A 390 6.89 -19.71 0.28
N VAL A 391 5.93 -19.09 0.97
CA VAL A 391 6.06 -18.67 2.38
C VAL A 391 5.38 -19.70 3.28
N PHE A 392 5.87 -19.90 4.51
CA PHE A 392 5.24 -20.77 5.50
C PHE A 392 5.69 -20.40 6.92
N GLN A 393 5.03 -20.93 7.95
CA GLN A 393 5.44 -20.74 9.35
C GLN A 393 6.23 -21.95 9.89
N ARG A 394 7.28 -21.68 10.66
CA ARG A 394 8.10 -22.71 11.34
C ARG A 394 8.18 -22.43 12.83
N ARG A 395 7.89 -23.45 13.65
CA ARG A 395 8.07 -23.38 15.11
C ARG A 395 9.54 -23.62 15.50
N GLU A 396 10.02 -22.87 16.48
CA GLU A 396 11.34 -23.11 17.08
C GLU A 396 11.36 -24.41 17.89
N GLN A 397 12.41 -25.24 17.73
CA GLN A 397 12.52 -26.52 18.45
C GLN A 397 12.67 -26.36 19.98
N SER A 398 13.08 -25.18 20.45
CA SER A 398 13.35 -24.86 21.86
C SER A 398 12.29 -24.01 22.54
N GLY A 399 11.14 -23.77 21.89
CA GLY A 399 10.09 -22.91 22.41
C GLY A 399 8.80 -22.96 21.59
N GLU A 400 7.95 -21.96 21.76
CA GLU A 400 6.63 -21.89 21.11
C GLU A 400 6.50 -20.70 20.13
N LEU A 401 7.63 -20.11 19.74
CA LEU A 401 7.67 -19.04 18.74
C LEU A 401 7.58 -19.62 17.32
N TRP A 402 6.68 -19.06 16.53
CA TRP A 402 6.59 -19.27 15.09
C TRP A 402 7.34 -18.17 14.34
N GLN A 403 8.15 -18.55 13.35
CA GLN A 403 8.89 -17.65 12.48
C GLN A 403 8.43 -17.77 11.02
N ILE A 404 8.43 -16.65 10.30
CA ILE A 404 8.13 -16.62 8.86
C ILE A 404 9.33 -17.15 8.06
N MET A 405 9.12 -18.23 7.31
CA MET A 405 10.08 -18.85 6.42
C MET A 405 9.68 -18.63 4.95
N VAL A 406 10.66 -18.56 4.06
CA VAL A 406 10.45 -18.48 2.61
C VAL A 406 11.46 -19.35 1.85
N MET A 407 11.02 -19.99 0.78
CA MET A 407 11.80 -20.91 -0.06
C MET A 407 11.34 -20.87 -1.53
N ASP A 408 12.13 -21.44 -2.43
CA ASP A 408 11.74 -21.69 -3.82
C ASP A 408 10.66 -22.79 -3.92
N PRO A 409 9.88 -22.87 -5.03
CA PRO A 409 8.93 -23.96 -5.32
C PRO A 409 9.53 -25.37 -5.48
N SER A 410 10.84 -25.51 -5.29
CA SER A 410 11.66 -26.72 -5.26
C SER A 410 12.13 -27.10 -3.85
N GLY A 411 11.89 -26.26 -2.84
CA GLY A 411 12.46 -26.39 -1.48
C GLY A 411 13.88 -25.81 -1.32
N SER A 412 14.49 -25.28 -2.39
CA SER A 412 15.79 -24.60 -2.32
C SER A 412 15.69 -23.17 -1.77
N ASN A 413 16.83 -22.57 -1.43
CA ASN A 413 16.96 -21.20 -0.89
C ASN A 413 16.12 -20.90 0.38
N LEU A 414 15.75 -21.95 1.13
CA LEU A 414 15.03 -21.84 2.40
C LEU A 414 15.75 -20.93 3.41
N ARG A 415 15.06 -19.86 3.84
CA ARG A 415 15.53 -18.89 4.84
C ARG A 415 14.40 -18.33 5.68
N SER A 416 14.72 -17.77 6.85
CA SER A 416 13.82 -16.88 7.58
C SER A 416 13.66 -15.56 6.82
N VAL A 417 12.50 -14.92 6.95
CA VAL A 417 12.26 -13.54 6.49
C VAL A 417 12.83 -12.54 7.50
N GLN A 418 12.57 -12.74 8.79
CA GLN A 418 13.13 -11.95 9.89
C GLN A 418 13.00 -12.72 11.22
N PRO A 419 14.12 -13.06 11.90
CA PRO A 419 14.08 -13.55 13.28
C PRO A 419 13.41 -12.53 14.22
N SER A 420 12.56 -13.03 15.12
CA SER A 420 11.62 -12.22 15.91
C SER A 420 11.52 -12.75 17.34
N SER A 421 11.32 -11.86 18.32
CA SER A 421 10.97 -12.24 19.71
C SER A 421 9.45 -12.32 19.93
N ARG A 422 8.68 -12.14 18.86
CA ARG A 422 7.21 -12.26 18.77
C ARG A 422 6.88 -13.43 17.87
N SER A 423 5.83 -14.17 18.17
CA SER A 423 5.33 -15.19 17.24
C SER A 423 4.80 -14.53 15.96
N GLN A 424 4.86 -15.25 14.86
CA GLN A 424 4.46 -14.80 13.53
C GLN A 424 3.70 -15.92 12.81
N THR A 425 2.40 -15.72 12.57
CA THR A 425 1.49 -16.75 12.04
C THR A 425 0.64 -16.24 10.89
N ASP A 426 -0.10 -17.14 10.24
CA ASP A 426 -1.19 -16.85 9.30
C ASP A 426 -0.76 -16.00 8.09
N ILE A 427 0.38 -16.35 7.50
CA ILE A 427 1.05 -15.51 6.52
C ILE A 427 0.41 -15.62 5.13
N SER A 428 -0.01 -14.48 4.56
CA SER A 428 -0.44 -14.38 3.16
C SER A 428 0.30 -13.29 2.38
N TRP A 429 0.36 -13.46 1.07
CA TRP A 429 1.05 -12.53 0.15
C TRP A 429 0.17 -11.34 -0.24
N SER A 430 0.78 -10.18 -0.49
CA SER A 430 0.16 -9.10 -1.25
C SER A 430 0.00 -9.54 -2.73
N PRO A 431 -1.02 -9.05 -3.48
CA PRO A 431 -1.31 -9.55 -4.83
C PRO A 431 -0.22 -9.25 -5.87
N ASP A 432 0.67 -8.31 -5.57
CA ASP A 432 1.82 -7.94 -6.39
C ASP A 432 3.12 -8.70 -6.01
N GLY A 433 3.07 -9.58 -5.01
CA GLY A 433 4.19 -10.41 -4.53
C GLY A 433 5.23 -9.70 -3.67
N LYS A 434 5.00 -8.44 -3.27
CA LYS A 434 6.06 -7.59 -2.68
C LYS A 434 6.04 -7.53 -1.17
N TYR A 435 4.95 -7.96 -0.55
CA TYR A 435 4.77 -7.97 0.89
C TYR A 435 4.09 -9.25 1.38
N LEU A 436 4.31 -9.51 2.66
CA LEU A 436 3.66 -10.54 3.45
C LEU A 436 2.85 -9.82 4.52
N VAL A 437 1.57 -10.15 4.66
CA VAL A 437 0.79 -9.83 5.86
C VAL A 437 0.77 -11.06 6.76
N TYR A 438 0.84 -10.84 8.08
CA TYR A 438 0.90 -11.90 9.08
C TYR A 438 0.32 -11.41 10.41
N SER A 439 -0.20 -12.35 11.20
CA SER A 439 -0.59 -12.14 12.59
C SER A 439 0.66 -12.16 13.47
N SER A 440 0.77 -11.24 14.44
CA SER A 440 1.95 -11.14 15.30
C SER A 440 1.56 -10.91 16.76
N SER A 441 1.96 -11.83 17.63
CA SER A 441 1.62 -11.75 19.06
C SER A 441 2.59 -10.89 19.87
N ASP A 442 2.09 -10.34 20.98
CA ASP A 442 2.88 -9.98 22.16
C ASP A 442 2.14 -10.41 23.43
N GLU A 443 2.67 -10.03 24.59
CA GLU A 443 2.16 -10.42 25.91
C GLU A 443 0.70 -9.98 26.20
N ALA A 444 0.05 -9.22 25.31
CA ALA A 444 -1.30 -8.71 25.52
C ALA A 444 -2.22 -8.70 24.28
N SER A 445 -1.75 -8.96 23.06
CA SER A 445 -2.56 -8.92 21.82
C SER A 445 -1.95 -9.68 20.65
N ILE A 446 -2.78 -10.10 19.70
CA ILE A 446 -2.36 -10.53 18.35
C ILE A 446 -2.81 -9.48 17.34
N GLN A 447 -1.84 -8.91 16.61
CA GLN A 447 -2.03 -7.77 15.71
C GLN A 447 -1.52 -8.06 14.30
N LEU A 448 -2.19 -7.50 13.29
CA LEU A 448 -1.78 -7.64 11.89
C LEU A 448 -0.58 -6.76 11.56
N ARG A 449 0.42 -7.32 10.89
CA ARG A 449 1.63 -6.60 10.46
C ARG A 449 1.99 -6.95 9.02
N VAL A 450 2.67 -6.03 8.34
CA VAL A 450 3.11 -6.17 6.94
C VAL A 450 4.63 -5.99 6.83
N ILE A 451 5.31 -6.89 6.13
CA ILE A 451 6.76 -6.87 5.90
C ILE A 451 7.10 -7.27 4.46
N ALA A 452 8.27 -6.88 3.93
CA ALA A 452 8.76 -7.41 2.65
C ALA A 452 9.32 -8.84 2.83
N PRO A 453 9.23 -9.74 1.82
CA PRO A 453 9.83 -11.09 1.86
C PRO A 453 11.36 -11.09 2.04
N SER A 454 12.03 -9.97 1.74
CA SER A 454 13.44 -9.71 2.01
C SER A 454 13.78 -9.44 3.49
N GLY A 455 12.76 -9.37 4.36
CA GLY A 455 12.86 -8.75 5.68
C GLY A 455 12.85 -7.22 5.61
N GLY A 456 12.94 -6.57 6.76
CA GLY A 456 12.95 -5.10 6.89
C GLY A 456 12.34 -4.63 8.21
N SER A 457 11.83 -3.40 8.24
CA SER A 457 11.01 -2.90 9.36
C SER A 457 9.53 -3.22 9.09
N PRO A 458 8.86 -4.07 9.89
CA PRO A 458 7.45 -4.37 9.70
C PRO A 458 6.56 -3.18 10.08
N ILE A 459 5.53 -2.93 9.28
CA ILE A 459 4.48 -1.94 9.53
C ILE A 459 3.34 -2.63 10.30
N THR A 460 2.95 -2.09 11.45
CA THR A 460 1.74 -2.52 12.16
C THR A 460 0.51 -1.96 11.44
N VAL A 461 -0.50 -2.80 11.20
CA VAL A 461 -1.75 -2.44 10.53
C VAL A 461 -2.86 -2.24 11.56
N THR A 462 -3.23 -3.30 12.29
CA THR A 462 -4.15 -3.17 13.42
C THR A 462 -3.38 -2.90 14.71
N ASN A 463 -3.91 -2.04 15.57
CA ASN A 463 -3.19 -1.54 16.76
C ASN A 463 -4.01 -1.63 18.06
N ARG A 464 -5.20 -2.24 17.98
CA ARG A 464 -6.10 -2.44 19.12
C ARG A 464 -5.46 -3.33 20.18
N THR A 465 -5.77 -3.03 21.44
CA THR A 465 -5.25 -3.73 22.62
C THR A 465 -6.28 -4.71 23.19
N GLY A 466 -5.80 -5.83 23.73
CA GLY A 466 -6.64 -6.90 24.27
C GLY A 466 -7.43 -7.67 23.21
N ARG A 467 -7.06 -7.59 21.93
CA ARG A 467 -7.75 -8.27 20.82
C ARG A 467 -6.88 -9.33 20.15
N TYR A 468 -7.57 -10.24 19.47
CA TYR A 468 -7.02 -11.13 18.46
C TYR A 468 -7.46 -10.65 17.08
N ASP A 469 -6.49 -10.46 16.18
CA ASP A 469 -6.69 -10.29 14.76
C ASP A 469 -5.88 -11.35 14.01
N GLY A 470 -6.58 -12.27 13.32
CA GLY A 470 -6.03 -13.48 12.71
C GLY A 470 -6.26 -13.61 11.21
N ALA A 471 -5.76 -14.70 10.63
CA ALA A 471 -6.02 -15.15 9.25
C ALA A 471 -6.12 -14.04 8.16
N PRO A 472 -5.14 -13.13 8.03
CA PRO A 472 -5.23 -12.00 7.11
C PRO A 472 -5.10 -12.38 5.63
N ALA A 473 -5.95 -11.80 4.78
CA ALA A 473 -5.90 -11.92 3.33
C ALA A 473 -6.03 -10.55 2.64
N TRP A 474 -5.26 -10.32 1.57
CA TRP A 474 -5.34 -9.09 0.78
C TRP A 474 -6.50 -9.09 -0.22
N SER A 475 -7.08 -7.91 -0.46
CA SER A 475 -7.90 -7.67 -1.64
C SER A 475 -7.05 -7.74 -2.92
N PRO A 476 -7.54 -8.31 -4.04
CA PRO A 476 -6.76 -8.45 -5.28
C PRO A 476 -6.27 -7.15 -5.94
N ASP A 477 -6.71 -5.98 -5.48
CA ASP A 477 -6.21 -4.65 -5.92
C ASP A 477 -5.15 -4.05 -4.98
N GLY A 478 -4.81 -4.73 -3.88
CA GLY A 478 -3.78 -4.31 -2.93
C GLY A 478 -4.18 -3.12 -2.05
N ARG A 479 -5.47 -2.95 -1.73
CA ARG A 479 -6.00 -1.76 -1.01
C ARG A 479 -6.68 -2.06 0.33
N THR A 480 -7.11 -3.29 0.56
CA THR A 480 -7.82 -3.73 1.76
C THR A 480 -7.23 -5.04 2.26
N LEU A 481 -7.23 -5.23 3.58
CA LEU A 481 -6.94 -6.49 4.25
C LEU A 481 -8.24 -6.97 4.90
N PHE A 482 -8.62 -8.21 4.64
CA PHE A 482 -9.72 -8.93 5.29
C PHE A 482 -9.11 -9.89 6.32
N PHE A 483 -9.74 -10.02 7.47
CA PHE A 483 -9.19 -10.79 8.59
C PHE A 483 -10.30 -11.22 9.56
N GLU A 484 -10.01 -12.24 10.38
CA GLU A 484 -10.87 -12.62 11.49
C GLU A 484 -10.48 -11.85 12.76
N SER A 485 -11.44 -11.47 13.60
CA SER A 485 -11.17 -10.69 14.81
C SER A 485 -12.07 -11.09 15.97
N ALA A 486 -11.51 -11.16 17.18
CA ALA A 486 -12.20 -11.50 18.42
C ALA A 486 -11.86 -10.52 19.58
N PRO A 487 -12.67 -10.49 20.67
CA PRO A 487 -12.45 -9.61 21.84
C PRO A 487 -11.35 -10.05 22.82
N SER A 488 -10.70 -11.20 22.56
CA SER A 488 -9.53 -11.76 23.24
C SER A 488 -8.89 -12.80 22.31
N GLU A 489 -7.84 -13.51 22.73
CA GLU A 489 -7.45 -14.75 22.04
C GLU A 489 -8.62 -15.77 22.02
N PRO A 490 -8.76 -16.56 20.93
CA PRO A 490 -10.04 -17.15 20.55
C PRO A 490 -10.32 -18.56 21.11
N ASP A 491 -9.47 -19.08 22.02
CA ASP A 491 -9.60 -20.41 22.65
C ASP A 491 -11.00 -20.74 23.22
N GLU A 492 -11.82 -19.72 23.52
CA GLU A 492 -13.24 -19.88 23.90
C GLU A 492 -14.20 -18.92 23.14
N LEU A 493 -13.75 -18.14 22.15
CA LEU A 493 -14.55 -17.05 21.53
C LEU A 493 -14.60 -17.11 20.00
N ALA A 494 -15.84 -17.11 19.48
CA ALA A 494 -16.13 -16.98 18.06
C ALA A 494 -15.60 -15.67 17.44
N THR A 495 -15.00 -15.79 16.26
CA THR A 495 -14.52 -14.70 15.41
C THR A 495 -15.60 -14.13 14.51
N SER A 496 -15.45 -12.84 14.17
CA SER A 496 -16.19 -12.18 13.08
C SER A 496 -15.22 -11.65 12.04
N LEU A 497 -15.68 -11.42 10.80
CA LEU A 497 -14.85 -10.93 9.72
C LEU A 497 -14.81 -9.40 9.71
N PHE A 498 -13.60 -8.86 9.69
CA PHE A 498 -13.31 -7.44 9.58
C PHE A 498 -12.53 -7.14 8.31
N GLN A 499 -12.57 -5.87 7.91
CA GLN A 499 -11.69 -5.30 6.91
C GLN A 499 -10.98 -4.08 7.48
N VAL A 500 -9.75 -3.87 7.07
CA VAL A 500 -8.97 -2.66 7.33
C VAL A 500 -8.31 -2.20 6.04
N LYS A 501 -8.09 -0.90 5.89
CA LYS A 501 -7.35 -0.37 4.75
C LYS A 501 -5.92 -0.91 4.79
N ALA A 502 -5.47 -1.54 3.71
CA ALA A 502 -4.09 -1.99 3.62
C ALA A 502 -3.14 -0.77 3.73
N PRO A 503 -2.00 -0.90 4.43
CA PRO A 503 -1.06 0.21 4.58
C PRO A 503 -0.62 0.68 3.20
N ASN A 504 -0.68 1.99 2.95
CA ASN A 504 -0.21 2.53 1.68
C ASN A 504 1.32 2.46 1.63
N MET A 505 1.85 1.35 1.13
CA MET A 505 3.28 1.11 0.95
C MET A 505 3.93 2.11 -0.02
N LEU A 506 3.11 2.79 -0.84
CA LEU A 506 3.46 3.96 -1.64
C LEU A 506 2.80 5.23 -1.07
N ALA A 507 2.98 5.47 0.23
CA ALA A 507 2.76 6.80 0.80
C ALA A 507 3.52 7.84 -0.02
N ALA A 508 2.87 8.96 -0.34
CA ALA A 508 3.44 9.99 -1.22
C ALA A 508 4.83 10.40 -0.73
N SER A 509 5.80 10.49 -1.66
CA SER A 509 7.19 10.77 -1.30
C SER A 509 7.35 12.17 -0.68
N ASN A 510 7.32 12.22 0.64
CA ASN A 510 7.75 13.38 1.43
C ASN A 510 9.27 13.65 1.31
N SER A 511 10.03 12.77 0.64
CA SER A 511 11.41 13.10 0.25
C SER A 511 11.40 14.12 -0.88
N THR A 512 12.19 15.18 -0.71
CA THR A 512 12.48 16.19 -1.73
C THR A 512 13.69 15.81 -2.60
N ASN A 513 14.22 14.60 -2.46
CA ASN A 513 15.34 14.12 -3.29
C ASN A 513 14.82 13.59 -4.64
N PRO A 514 15.37 14.03 -5.78
CA PRO A 514 14.95 13.57 -7.12
C PRO A 514 15.00 12.05 -7.30
N ARG A 515 16.08 11.39 -6.85
CA ARG A 515 16.25 9.92 -6.98
C ARG A 515 15.19 9.15 -6.17
N ASP A 516 14.85 9.60 -4.96
CA ASP A 516 13.75 9.04 -4.18
C ASP A 516 12.40 9.23 -4.87
N GLN A 517 12.15 10.41 -5.45
CA GLN A 517 10.91 10.74 -6.13
C GLN A 517 10.74 9.94 -7.44
N MET A 518 11.80 9.74 -8.22
CA MET A 518 11.75 8.91 -9.43
C MET A 518 11.54 7.44 -9.09
N ARG A 519 12.27 6.91 -8.07
CA ARG A 519 11.98 5.56 -7.53
C ARG A 519 10.52 5.45 -7.09
N HIS A 520 9.99 6.43 -6.36
CA HIS A 520 8.58 6.42 -5.94
C HIS A 520 7.62 6.43 -7.14
N PHE A 521 7.86 7.25 -8.16
CA PHE A 521 6.99 7.33 -9.34
C PHE A 521 6.97 6.03 -10.14
N VAL A 522 8.14 5.41 -10.39
CA VAL A 522 8.25 4.08 -11.02
C VAL A 522 7.50 3.02 -10.20
N LYS A 523 7.61 3.05 -8.87
CA LYS A 523 6.81 2.16 -8.00
C LYS A 523 5.31 2.39 -8.15
N THR A 524 4.86 3.64 -8.24
CA THR A 524 3.44 3.98 -8.43
C THR A 524 2.92 3.53 -9.80
N ILE A 525 3.71 3.68 -10.86
CA ILE A 525 3.41 3.12 -12.20
C ILE A 525 3.27 1.60 -12.11
N ALA A 526 4.23 0.92 -11.49
CA ALA A 526 4.21 -0.53 -11.30
C ALA A 526 3.00 -1.00 -10.45
N GLN A 527 2.60 -0.27 -9.41
CA GLN A 527 1.39 -0.59 -8.63
C GLN A 527 0.12 -0.41 -9.47
N ARG A 528 0.00 0.73 -10.17
CA ARG A 528 -1.17 1.06 -10.98
C ARG A 528 -1.36 0.06 -12.12
N ALA A 529 -0.26 -0.37 -12.75
CA ALA A 529 -0.26 -1.39 -13.79
C ALA A 529 -0.68 -2.76 -13.25
N ARG A 530 -0.08 -3.20 -12.13
CA ARG A 530 -0.33 -4.53 -11.56
C ARG A 530 -1.71 -4.71 -10.93
N GLN A 531 -2.39 -3.61 -10.57
CA GLN A 531 -3.82 -3.62 -10.24
C GLN A 531 -4.70 -4.08 -11.40
N HIS A 532 -4.33 -3.79 -12.65
CA HIS A 532 -5.04 -4.26 -13.84
C HIS A 532 -4.51 -5.63 -14.30
N ASN A 533 -3.21 -5.74 -14.55
CA ASN A 533 -2.54 -6.98 -14.96
C ASN A 533 -1.37 -7.28 -14.01
N TYR A 534 -1.52 -8.24 -13.09
CA TYR A 534 -0.51 -8.55 -12.06
C TYR A 534 0.86 -8.97 -12.62
N ARG A 535 0.91 -9.47 -13.87
CA ARG A 535 2.16 -9.83 -14.58
C ARG A 535 2.73 -8.70 -15.45
N PHE A 536 2.19 -7.48 -15.36
CA PHE A 536 2.65 -6.37 -16.19
C PHE A 536 4.10 -6.01 -15.88
N THR A 537 4.95 -6.20 -16.88
CA THR A 537 6.41 -6.09 -16.79
C THR A 537 6.83 -4.62 -16.78
N ILE A 538 7.78 -4.25 -15.93
CA ILE A 538 8.30 -2.89 -15.76
C ILE A 538 9.82 -2.90 -15.94
N ILE A 539 10.31 -2.13 -16.92
CA ILE A 539 11.73 -2.01 -17.25
C ILE A 539 12.09 -0.52 -17.33
N PRO A 540 12.76 0.07 -16.34
CA PRO A 540 13.33 1.41 -16.44
C PRO A 540 14.55 1.41 -17.38
N GLN A 541 14.65 2.42 -18.24
CA GLN A 541 15.81 2.66 -19.12
C GLN A 541 16.78 3.66 -18.48
N ASN A 542 18.07 3.32 -18.53
CA ASN A 542 19.19 4.04 -17.90
C ASN A 542 18.91 4.37 -16.42
N GLY A 543 19.58 5.38 -15.86
CA GLY A 543 19.40 5.80 -14.45
C GLY A 543 19.76 4.71 -13.43
N LEU A 544 20.76 3.89 -13.74
CA LEU A 544 21.13 2.69 -12.97
C LEU A 544 21.47 2.99 -11.51
N GLU A 545 21.90 4.21 -11.22
CA GLU A 545 22.18 4.72 -9.89
C GLU A 545 20.98 4.64 -8.95
N LEU A 546 19.74 4.60 -9.47
CA LEU A 546 18.54 4.38 -8.65
C LEU A 546 18.54 3.00 -7.96
N VAL A 547 19.33 2.04 -8.43
CA VAL A 547 19.60 0.75 -7.75
C VAL A 547 20.23 0.96 -6.37
N ARG A 548 20.89 2.10 -6.12
CA ARG A 548 21.50 2.47 -4.83
C ARG A 548 20.95 3.82 -4.32
N GLY A 549 21.32 4.18 -3.09
CA GLY A 549 21.12 5.52 -2.56
C GLY A 549 22.37 6.38 -2.65
N ILE A 550 22.23 7.67 -2.29
CA ILE A 550 23.36 8.58 -2.04
C ILE A 550 24.21 8.10 -0.84
N ASP A 551 23.63 7.28 0.03
CA ASP A 551 24.30 6.52 1.10
C ASP A 551 25.05 5.26 0.61
N GLY A 552 25.01 4.96 -0.69
CA GLY A 552 25.60 3.76 -1.31
C GLY A 552 24.81 2.46 -1.08
N ALA A 553 23.76 2.46 -0.26
CA ALA A 553 23.02 1.25 0.07
C ALA A 553 22.01 0.86 -1.03
N THR A 554 21.98 -0.43 -1.38
CA THR A 554 21.06 -0.97 -2.40
C THR A 554 19.60 -0.72 -2.03
N ARG A 555 18.83 -0.18 -2.98
CA ARG A 555 17.41 0.14 -2.83
C ARG A 555 16.54 -1.08 -3.17
N ILE A 556 16.62 -2.08 -2.31
CA ILE A 556 15.83 -3.32 -2.39
C ILE A 556 14.32 -3.01 -2.47
N ASP A 557 13.88 -1.94 -1.77
CA ASP A 557 12.52 -1.43 -1.79
C ASP A 557 12.05 -0.90 -3.15
N TYR A 558 12.97 -0.63 -4.08
CA TYR A 558 12.75 -0.21 -5.46
C TYR A 558 12.97 -1.36 -6.44
N LEU A 559 14.03 -2.15 -6.26
CA LEU A 559 14.29 -3.35 -7.06
C LEU A 559 13.11 -4.33 -7.03
N ALA A 560 12.44 -4.49 -5.89
CA ALA A 560 11.23 -5.32 -5.76
C ALA A 560 10.01 -4.84 -6.60
N TRP A 561 10.08 -3.68 -7.27
CA TRP A 561 8.98 -3.13 -8.08
C TRP A 561 9.24 -3.11 -9.58
N ILE A 562 10.44 -3.46 -10.01
CA ILE A 562 10.85 -3.52 -11.42
C ILE A 562 11.26 -4.95 -11.75
N ASP A 563 11.02 -5.41 -12.98
CA ASP A 563 11.32 -6.79 -13.38
C ASP A 563 12.63 -6.87 -14.16
N GLY A 564 12.94 -5.79 -14.89
CA GLY A 564 14.22 -5.58 -15.56
C GLY A 564 14.73 -4.17 -15.36
N ILE A 565 15.94 -3.93 -15.85
CA ILE A 565 16.54 -2.59 -15.98
C ILE A 565 17.37 -2.56 -17.25
N ALA A 566 17.22 -1.52 -18.06
CA ALA A 566 17.89 -1.39 -19.34
C ALA A 566 19.01 -0.36 -19.29
N GLN A 567 20.08 -0.60 -20.03
CA GLN A 567 21.18 0.35 -20.25
C GLN A 567 21.50 0.36 -21.74
N GLU A 568 21.56 1.55 -22.32
CA GLU A 568 22.06 1.73 -23.68
C GLU A 568 23.58 1.89 -23.68
N HIS A 569 24.24 1.53 -24.78
CA HIS A 569 25.68 1.73 -25.01
C HIS A 569 26.60 1.26 -23.87
N LEU A 570 26.29 0.11 -23.24
CA LEU A 570 27.08 -0.44 -22.14
C LEU A 570 28.49 -0.89 -22.58
N TYR A 571 28.60 -1.33 -23.84
CA TYR A 571 29.84 -1.84 -24.44
C TYR A 571 30.25 -1.07 -25.71
N TYR A 572 29.29 -0.65 -26.54
CA TYR A 572 29.51 -0.02 -27.83
C TYR A 572 28.42 1.00 -28.19
N GLY A 573 28.82 2.08 -28.86
CA GLY A 573 27.87 3.00 -29.47
C GLY A 573 27.51 4.23 -28.64
N GLN A 574 28.38 4.70 -27.75
CA GLN A 574 28.13 5.93 -26.99
C GLN A 574 28.39 7.21 -27.82
N GLU A 575 29.41 7.22 -28.69
CA GLU A 575 29.80 8.39 -29.51
C GLU A 575 29.71 8.14 -31.03
N ASP A 576 29.80 6.90 -31.48
CA ASP A 576 29.71 6.47 -32.90
C ASP A 576 29.46 4.95 -32.94
N PHE A 577 28.95 4.43 -34.05
CA PHE A 577 28.71 3.01 -34.25
C PHE A 577 29.99 2.17 -34.08
N ASP A 578 29.84 0.95 -33.54
CA ASP A 578 30.95 0.00 -33.31
C ASP A 578 32.08 0.53 -32.38
N ARG A 579 31.98 1.76 -31.86
CA ARG A 579 33.00 2.37 -31.01
C ARG A 579 32.85 1.91 -29.57
N PRO A 580 33.91 1.35 -28.94
CA PRO A 580 33.83 0.88 -27.55
C PRO A 580 33.52 2.01 -26.56
N THR A 581 32.61 1.74 -25.64
CA THR A 581 32.39 2.52 -24.41
C THR A 581 33.65 2.44 -23.54
N PRO A 582 34.06 3.52 -22.83
CA PRO A 582 35.28 3.49 -22.03
C PRO A 582 35.20 2.47 -20.89
N THR A 583 36.28 1.72 -20.65
CA THR A 583 36.26 0.57 -19.72
C THR A 583 35.79 0.92 -18.32
N GLY A 584 36.17 2.09 -17.79
CA GLY A 584 35.73 2.55 -16.46
C GLY A 584 34.23 2.82 -16.38
N ASP A 585 33.62 3.26 -17.48
CA ASP A 585 32.18 3.55 -17.55
C ASP A 585 31.40 2.23 -17.69
N THR A 586 31.88 1.30 -18.53
CA THR A 586 31.36 -0.08 -18.58
C THR A 586 31.44 -0.77 -17.22
N GLU A 587 32.58 -0.68 -16.51
CA GLU A 587 32.76 -1.27 -15.17
C GLU A 587 31.81 -0.63 -14.14
N TYR A 588 31.69 0.70 -14.15
CA TYR A 588 30.79 1.46 -13.28
C TYR A 588 29.32 1.06 -13.48
N LEU A 589 28.82 1.10 -14.72
CA LEU A 589 27.44 0.74 -15.08
C LEU A 589 27.15 -0.73 -14.78
N THR A 590 28.06 -1.64 -15.17
CA THR A 590 27.94 -3.08 -14.90
C THR A 590 27.79 -3.36 -13.41
N SER A 591 28.47 -2.62 -12.53
CA SER A 591 28.34 -2.80 -11.07
C SER A 591 26.90 -2.63 -10.56
N PHE A 592 26.08 -1.77 -11.19
CA PHE A 592 24.67 -1.60 -10.83
C PHE A 592 23.80 -2.69 -11.47
N LEU A 593 24.09 -3.11 -12.70
CA LEU A 593 23.37 -4.20 -13.38
C LEU A 593 23.57 -5.54 -12.66
N GLU A 594 24.79 -5.86 -12.22
CA GLU A 594 25.08 -7.04 -11.38
C GLU A 594 24.38 -6.93 -10.01
N THR A 595 24.32 -5.73 -9.42
CA THR A 595 23.57 -5.50 -8.18
C THR A 595 22.07 -5.75 -8.38
N ALA A 596 21.48 -5.28 -9.49
CA ALA A 596 20.07 -5.51 -9.81
C ALA A 596 19.78 -7.00 -10.06
N LEU A 597 20.65 -7.68 -10.83
CA LEU A 597 20.57 -9.12 -11.12
C LEU A 597 20.64 -9.98 -9.86
N ALA A 598 21.45 -9.60 -8.87
CA ALA A 598 21.53 -10.27 -7.57
C ALA A 598 20.22 -10.23 -6.76
N TYR A 599 19.31 -9.30 -7.06
CA TYR A 599 17.94 -9.24 -6.51
C TYR A 599 16.87 -9.70 -7.51
N GLY A 600 17.26 -10.36 -8.61
CA GLY A 600 16.35 -10.96 -9.59
C GLY A 600 15.87 -10.03 -10.71
N VAL A 601 16.26 -8.76 -10.72
CA VAL A 601 15.93 -7.79 -11.76
C VAL A 601 16.83 -8.04 -12.98
N ARG A 602 16.25 -8.35 -14.14
CA ARG A 602 16.99 -8.78 -15.34
C ARG A 602 17.60 -7.58 -16.11
N PRO A 603 18.92 -7.52 -16.31
CA PRO A 603 19.54 -6.47 -17.14
C PRO A 603 19.26 -6.66 -18.64
N LEU A 604 19.02 -5.55 -19.35
CA LEU A 604 18.95 -5.45 -20.81
C LEU A 604 20.04 -4.49 -21.30
N ALA A 605 20.95 -4.96 -22.16
CA ALA A 605 21.93 -4.11 -22.84
C ALA A 605 21.47 -3.81 -24.27
N ALA A 606 21.42 -2.53 -24.65
CA ALA A 606 21.01 -2.07 -25.99
C ALA A 606 22.16 -1.33 -26.67
N GLU A 607 22.79 -1.99 -27.65
CA GLU A 607 24.06 -1.56 -28.22
C GLU A 607 23.92 -1.10 -29.68
N TYR A 608 24.70 -0.10 -30.08
CA TYR A 608 24.60 0.50 -31.42
C TYR A 608 25.78 0.03 -32.29
N CYS A 609 25.51 -0.92 -33.20
CA CYS A 609 26.53 -1.69 -33.93
C CYS A 609 26.19 -1.90 -35.42
N GLN A 610 27.17 -1.68 -36.29
CA GLN A 610 27.09 -1.87 -37.74
C GLN A 610 27.90 -3.07 -38.28
N SER A 611 28.82 -3.64 -37.49
CA SER A 611 29.58 -4.82 -37.91
C SER A 611 29.20 -6.07 -37.11
N GLN A 612 28.98 -7.18 -37.83
CA GLN A 612 28.71 -8.51 -37.25
C GLN A 612 29.73 -8.93 -36.17
N ALA A 613 30.97 -8.43 -36.23
CA ALA A 613 31.99 -8.69 -35.21
C ALA A 613 31.59 -8.15 -33.82
N PHE A 614 31.17 -6.88 -33.74
CA PHE A 614 30.77 -6.24 -32.48
C PHE A 614 29.42 -6.75 -31.99
N VAL A 615 28.46 -6.99 -32.90
CA VAL A 615 27.20 -7.71 -32.60
C VAL A 615 27.48 -9.06 -31.92
N THR A 616 28.51 -9.78 -32.37
CA THR A 616 28.90 -11.07 -31.77
C THR A 616 29.59 -10.90 -30.41
N ASP A 617 30.42 -9.87 -30.21
CA ASP A 617 31.05 -9.57 -28.90
C ASP A 617 30.00 -9.12 -27.86
N VAL A 618 29.08 -8.23 -28.24
CA VAL A 618 27.94 -7.80 -27.42
C VAL A 618 27.15 -8.99 -26.90
N PHE A 619 26.73 -9.89 -27.80
CA PHE A 619 26.00 -11.09 -27.40
C PHE A 619 26.86 -12.01 -26.53
N ALA A 620 28.15 -12.19 -26.83
CA ALA A 620 29.04 -13.01 -26.00
C ALA A 620 29.21 -12.45 -24.57
N ARG A 621 29.42 -11.14 -24.43
CA ARG A 621 29.54 -10.42 -23.15
C ARG A 621 28.27 -10.50 -22.31
N ALA A 622 27.14 -10.10 -22.90
CA ALA A 622 25.86 -10.10 -22.21
C ALA A 622 25.45 -11.51 -21.76
N ASN A 623 25.59 -12.50 -22.64
CA ASN A 623 25.31 -13.90 -22.32
C ASN A 623 26.20 -14.42 -21.17
N ALA A 624 27.46 -13.97 -21.07
CA ALA A 624 28.40 -14.37 -20.01
C ALA A 624 28.05 -13.79 -18.63
N LEU A 625 27.40 -12.62 -18.57
CA LEU A 625 26.89 -11.99 -17.33
C LEU A 625 25.41 -12.34 -17.03
N GLY A 626 24.75 -13.10 -17.92
CA GLY A 626 23.32 -13.41 -17.78
C GLY A 626 22.40 -12.20 -18.06
N PHE A 627 22.86 -11.25 -18.85
CA PHE A 627 22.07 -10.11 -19.33
C PHE A 627 21.36 -10.50 -20.64
N LEU A 628 20.24 -9.83 -20.95
CA LEU A 628 19.70 -9.84 -22.31
C LEU A 628 20.42 -8.79 -23.16
N ALA A 629 20.52 -8.99 -24.47
CA ALA A 629 21.14 -8.00 -25.36
C ALA A 629 20.40 -7.82 -26.69
N PHE A 630 20.44 -6.58 -27.16
CA PHE A 630 20.06 -6.10 -28.49
C PHE A 630 21.25 -5.41 -29.15
N ALA A 631 21.37 -5.49 -30.48
CA ALA A 631 22.36 -4.75 -31.25
C ALA A 631 21.76 -4.25 -32.58
N GLY A 632 21.82 -2.95 -32.87
CA GLY A 632 21.14 -2.35 -34.02
C GLY A 632 21.57 -0.92 -34.40
N SER A 633 20.72 -0.21 -35.15
CA SER A 633 20.87 1.21 -35.52
C SER A 633 20.47 2.14 -34.37
N TYR A 634 21.04 3.36 -34.32
CA TYR A 634 20.55 4.43 -33.43
C TYR A 634 19.10 4.82 -33.74
N ASP A 635 18.72 4.71 -35.01
CA ASP A 635 17.42 5.11 -35.52
C ASP A 635 16.28 4.20 -35.01
N LEU A 636 16.59 3.00 -34.48
CA LEU A 636 15.66 2.03 -33.87
C LEU A 636 14.38 1.80 -34.71
N ASP A 637 14.56 1.74 -36.03
CA ASP A 637 13.52 1.91 -37.04
C ASP A 637 13.22 0.65 -37.87
N ALA A 638 14.13 -0.33 -37.85
CA ALA A 638 14.01 -1.58 -38.56
C ALA A 638 14.37 -2.78 -37.67
N VAL A 639 13.79 -3.95 -37.97
CA VAL A 639 14.26 -5.22 -37.36
C VAL A 639 15.69 -5.50 -37.87
N PRO A 640 16.69 -5.68 -36.99
CA PRO A 640 18.08 -5.93 -37.42
C PRO A 640 18.19 -7.14 -38.34
N THR A 641 19.06 -7.04 -39.35
CA THR A 641 19.31 -8.10 -40.35
C THR A 641 20.24 -9.21 -39.85
N TYR A 642 20.79 -9.07 -38.64
CA TYR A 642 21.63 -10.07 -37.99
C TYR A 642 20.83 -11.26 -37.46
N PRO A 643 21.46 -12.44 -37.27
CA PRO A 643 20.83 -13.56 -36.58
C PRO A 643 20.44 -13.20 -35.15
N VAL A 644 19.21 -13.55 -34.75
CA VAL A 644 18.70 -13.31 -33.39
C VAL A 644 19.47 -14.12 -32.34
N ASN A 645 20.02 -13.44 -31.33
CA ASN A 645 20.74 -14.06 -30.21
C ASN A 645 19.85 -15.13 -29.53
N GLN A 646 20.37 -16.34 -29.32
CA GLN A 646 19.66 -17.45 -28.63
C GLN A 646 18.19 -17.68 -29.08
N ALA A 647 17.91 -17.55 -30.39
CA ALA A 647 16.57 -17.72 -30.94
C ALA A 647 15.97 -19.11 -30.61
N ASN A 648 14.76 -19.12 -30.04
CA ASN A 648 14.13 -20.32 -29.49
C ASN A 648 12.60 -20.34 -29.66
N SER A 649 11.98 -21.50 -29.47
CA SER A 649 10.52 -21.69 -29.55
C SER A 649 9.81 -21.80 -28.20
N LEU A 650 10.45 -21.38 -27.10
CA LEU A 650 9.86 -21.47 -25.75
C LEU A 650 8.72 -20.45 -25.58
N ASP A 651 7.78 -20.75 -24.69
CA ASP A 651 6.75 -19.80 -24.26
C ASP A 651 7.30 -18.85 -23.20
N ILE A 652 7.26 -17.54 -23.49
CA ILE A 652 7.78 -16.50 -22.60
C ILE A 652 6.59 -15.90 -21.81
N HIS A 653 6.56 -16.15 -20.50
CA HIS A 653 5.51 -15.70 -19.59
C HIS A 653 5.93 -14.53 -18.70
N ASN A 654 7.23 -14.39 -18.44
CA ASN A 654 7.85 -13.30 -17.69
C ASN A 654 9.29 -13.03 -18.20
N LEU A 655 9.91 -11.96 -17.72
CA LEU A 655 11.21 -11.49 -18.21
C LEU A 655 12.39 -12.45 -17.93
N ARG A 656 12.25 -13.38 -16.97
CA ARG A 656 13.28 -14.40 -16.66
C ARG A 656 13.31 -15.55 -17.66
N ASP A 657 12.23 -15.75 -18.41
CA ASP A 657 12.12 -16.84 -19.41
C ASP A 657 12.84 -16.48 -20.72
N ALA A 658 13.05 -15.19 -20.99
CA ALA A 658 13.58 -14.67 -22.24
C ALA A 658 15.10 -14.82 -22.36
N ALA A 659 15.57 -15.02 -23.60
CA ALA A 659 16.99 -15.07 -23.96
C ALA A 659 17.45 -13.90 -24.86
N ASN A 660 16.53 -13.08 -25.37
CA ASN A 660 16.80 -11.98 -26.31
C ASN A 660 15.65 -10.96 -26.33
N PHE A 661 15.89 -9.78 -26.93
CA PHE A 661 14.84 -8.79 -27.20
C PHE A 661 15.10 -8.02 -28.50
N LEU A 662 14.01 -7.55 -29.11
CA LEU A 662 14.02 -6.55 -30.17
C LEU A 662 13.66 -5.18 -29.55
N TYR A 663 14.44 -4.16 -29.88
CA TYR A 663 14.17 -2.75 -29.56
C TYR A 663 13.91 -2.01 -30.88
N LEU A 664 12.69 -1.50 -31.06
CA LEU A 664 12.27 -0.82 -32.29
C LEU A 664 11.13 0.17 -31.97
N ILE A 665 11.50 1.41 -31.63
CA ILE A 665 10.57 2.43 -31.14
C ILE A 665 10.25 3.53 -32.16
N THR A 666 11.00 3.63 -33.26
CA THR A 666 10.89 4.72 -34.26
C THR A 666 10.59 4.15 -35.65
N PRO A 667 9.41 3.51 -35.88
CA PRO A 667 9.15 2.65 -37.04
C PRO A 667 8.98 3.35 -38.40
N ASP A 668 9.62 4.50 -38.63
CA ASP A 668 9.40 5.36 -39.79
C ASP A 668 9.94 4.82 -41.12
N GLN A 669 10.80 3.78 -41.10
CA GLN A 669 11.14 3.02 -42.32
C GLN A 669 9.96 2.22 -42.88
N TYR A 670 8.92 1.95 -42.10
CA TYR A 670 7.76 1.19 -42.55
C TYR A 670 6.72 2.12 -43.21
N PRO A 671 6.48 2.01 -44.53
CA PRO A 671 5.58 2.92 -45.24
C PRO A 671 4.12 2.78 -44.81
N ASP A 672 3.73 1.62 -44.26
CA ASP A 672 2.39 1.35 -43.78
C ASP A 672 2.36 0.37 -42.60
N ARG A 673 1.26 0.46 -41.83
CA ARG A 673 0.98 -0.33 -40.63
C ARG A 673 1.03 -1.84 -40.85
N SER A 674 0.67 -2.33 -42.04
CA SER A 674 0.70 -3.76 -42.38
C SER A 674 2.13 -4.24 -42.59
N SER A 675 2.97 -3.43 -43.24
CA SER A 675 4.41 -3.71 -43.42
C SER A 675 5.14 -3.77 -42.07
N TYR A 676 4.89 -2.81 -41.17
CA TYR A 676 5.45 -2.77 -39.81
C TYR A 676 5.07 -4.02 -39.00
N LEU A 677 3.77 -4.30 -38.89
CA LEU A 677 3.27 -5.47 -38.16
C LEU A 677 3.75 -6.79 -38.77
N SER A 678 3.94 -6.85 -40.10
CA SER A 678 4.49 -8.05 -40.75
C SER A 678 5.95 -8.28 -40.36
N ALA A 679 6.78 -7.22 -40.29
CA ALA A 679 8.16 -7.33 -39.84
C ALA A 679 8.25 -7.77 -38.38
N LEU A 680 7.48 -7.15 -37.49
CA LEU A 680 7.44 -7.53 -36.07
C LEU A 680 6.91 -8.95 -35.84
N ARG A 681 5.91 -9.40 -36.61
CA ARG A 681 5.42 -10.78 -36.52
C ARG A 681 6.45 -11.79 -37.00
N ASN A 682 7.19 -11.48 -38.07
CA ASN A 682 8.21 -12.35 -38.66
C ASN A 682 9.53 -12.40 -37.87
N SER A 683 9.80 -11.41 -37.01
CA SER A 683 10.85 -11.46 -36.00
C SER A 683 10.68 -12.70 -35.11
N SER A 684 11.77 -13.39 -34.79
CA SER A 684 11.76 -14.57 -33.91
C SER A 684 12.01 -14.28 -32.42
N HIS A 685 12.16 -13.00 -32.04
CA HIS A 685 12.56 -12.57 -30.70
C HIS A 685 11.53 -12.91 -29.60
N ASP A 686 12.02 -13.15 -28.38
CA ASP A 686 11.30 -13.49 -27.14
C ASP A 686 10.57 -12.29 -26.51
N ILE A 687 11.04 -11.09 -26.80
CA ILE A 687 10.46 -9.82 -26.37
C ILE A 687 10.51 -8.86 -27.57
N ILE A 688 9.46 -8.08 -27.75
CA ILE A 688 9.48 -6.90 -28.61
C ILE A 688 9.17 -5.67 -27.75
N ILE A 689 10.10 -4.73 -27.70
CA ILE A 689 9.94 -3.39 -27.13
C ILE A 689 9.67 -2.45 -28.30
N LEU A 690 8.50 -1.79 -28.29
CA LEU A 690 8.03 -0.95 -29.39
C LEU A 690 7.25 0.27 -28.92
N ASP A 691 7.14 1.31 -29.75
CA ASP A 691 6.21 2.42 -29.50
C ASP A 691 4.77 1.96 -29.78
N ALA A 692 3.87 2.23 -28.84
CA ALA A 692 2.45 1.91 -28.96
C ALA A 692 1.75 2.61 -30.14
N TYR A 693 2.34 3.67 -30.71
CA TYR A 693 1.87 4.38 -31.88
C TYR A 693 2.69 4.01 -33.13
N HIS A 694 2.05 4.04 -34.29
CA HIS A 694 2.72 4.09 -35.59
C HIS A 694 1.90 5.00 -36.50
N GLN A 695 2.55 5.96 -37.17
CA GLN A 695 1.88 7.00 -37.97
C GLN A 695 0.77 7.74 -37.18
N GLY A 696 1.06 8.07 -35.92
CA GLY A 696 0.14 8.79 -35.02
C GLY A 696 -1.09 8.00 -34.55
N GLN A 697 -1.18 6.69 -34.79
CA GLN A 697 -2.30 5.85 -34.36
C GLN A 697 -1.85 4.71 -33.43
N VAL A 698 -2.53 4.56 -32.29
CA VAL A 698 -2.27 3.53 -31.28
C VAL A 698 -2.50 2.12 -31.85
N LEU A 699 -1.73 1.13 -31.40
CA LEU A 699 -1.92 -0.29 -31.68
C LEU A 699 -3.19 -0.82 -30.99
N THR A 700 -4.08 -1.42 -31.79
CA THR A 700 -5.33 -2.01 -31.29
C THR A 700 -5.07 -3.31 -30.51
N PRO A 701 -5.98 -3.73 -29.62
CA PRO A 701 -5.82 -4.98 -28.85
C PRO A 701 -5.59 -6.22 -29.73
N GLN A 702 -6.16 -6.24 -30.94
CA GLN A 702 -5.99 -7.32 -31.91
C GLN A 702 -4.59 -7.29 -32.57
N GLU A 703 -4.02 -6.11 -32.79
CA GLU A 703 -2.66 -5.93 -33.30
C GLU A 703 -1.62 -6.31 -32.25
N VAL A 704 -1.77 -5.86 -30.99
CA VAL A 704 -0.89 -6.26 -29.90
C VAL A 704 -1.00 -7.77 -29.63
N ALA A 705 -2.21 -8.34 -29.61
CA ALA A 705 -2.40 -9.77 -29.41
C ALA A 705 -1.75 -10.63 -30.51
N MET A 706 -1.82 -10.24 -31.79
CA MET A 706 -1.17 -11.00 -32.87
C MET A 706 0.37 -10.91 -32.85
N LEU A 707 0.93 -9.91 -32.16
CA LEU A 707 2.38 -9.82 -31.91
C LEU A 707 2.87 -10.79 -30.83
N LYS A 708 2.02 -11.21 -29.87
CA LYS A 708 2.41 -12.08 -28.74
C LYS A 708 2.77 -13.52 -29.11
N THR A 709 2.73 -13.89 -30.39
CA THR A 709 3.12 -15.22 -30.91
C THR A 709 4.35 -15.09 -31.80
N LYS A 710 5.36 -15.94 -31.59
CA LYS A 710 6.55 -16.05 -32.44
C LYS A 710 6.23 -16.85 -33.73
N PRO A 711 6.95 -16.65 -34.85
CA PRO A 711 6.76 -17.45 -36.08
C PRO A 711 6.76 -18.96 -35.86
N GLN A 712 7.60 -19.40 -34.91
CA GLN A 712 7.78 -20.78 -34.47
C GLN A 712 6.76 -21.26 -33.41
N GLY A 713 5.66 -20.52 -33.18
CA GLY A 713 4.51 -20.93 -32.38
C GLY A 713 4.54 -20.49 -30.90
N GLY A 714 5.71 -20.46 -30.26
CA GLY A 714 5.82 -20.08 -28.84
C GLY A 714 5.44 -18.62 -28.57
N ARG A 715 4.87 -18.37 -27.38
CA ARG A 715 4.52 -17.04 -26.86
C ARG A 715 5.76 -16.15 -26.69
N ARG A 716 5.60 -14.84 -26.89
CA ARG A 716 6.56 -13.78 -26.51
C ARG A 716 5.88 -12.68 -25.68
N LEU A 717 6.69 -11.82 -25.06
CA LEU A 717 6.21 -10.57 -24.46
C LEU A 717 6.20 -9.44 -25.49
N VAL A 718 5.19 -8.57 -25.43
CA VAL A 718 5.13 -7.32 -26.20
C VAL A 718 5.03 -6.16 -25.22
N ILE A 719 6.06 -5.31 -25.20
CA ILE A 719 6.29 -4.24 -24.22
C ILE A 719 6.22 -2.89 -24.93
N ALA A 720 5.48 -1.94 -24.35
CA ALA A 720 5.35 -0.59 -24.90
C ALA A 720 6.42 0.35 -24.33
N TYR A 721 7.02 1.17 -25.19
CA TYR A 721 7.77 2.36 -24.78
C TYR A 721 6.82 3.38 -24.11
N MET A 722 7.27 3.98 -23.00
CA MET A 722 6.57 5.05 -22.30
C MET A 722 7.57 6.01 -21.66
N ASN A 723 7.70 7.21 -22.23
CA ASN A 723 8.45 8.32 -21.63
C ASN A 723 7.75 8.80 -20.34
N ILE A 724 8.50 8.91 -19.23
CA ILE A 724 7.94 9.37 -17.94
C ILE A 724 8.67 10.60 -17.37
N GLY A 725 9.85 10.93 -17.90
CA GLY A 725 10.67 12.06 -17.48
C GLY A 725 10.50 13.33 -18.33
N ALA A 726 9.96 13.19 -19.54
CA ALA A 726 9.61 14.29 -20.44
C ALA A 726 8.21 14.11 -21.03
N ALA A 727 7.66 15.22 -21.53
CA ALA A 727 6.39 15.26 -22.24
C ALA A 727 6.63 15.47 -23.74
N GLU A 728 6.26 14.45 -24.51
CA GLU A 728 6.33 14.39 -25.97
C GLU A 728 5.11 15.07 -26.62
N ASN A 729 5.31 15.99 -27.57
CA ASN A 729 4.23 16.83 -28.09
C ASN A 729 3.24 16.13 -29.04
N TRP A 730 3.58 14.92 -29.51
CA TRP A 730 2.78 14.12 -30.45
C TRP A 730 1.87 13.09 -29.76
N ARG A 731 1.98 12.91 -28.44
CA ARG A 731 1.17 11.95 -27.67
C ARG A 731 -0.25 12.48 -27.45
N SER A 732 -1.22 11.57 -27.34
CA SER A 732 -2.64 11.95 -27.26
C SER A 732 -3.06 12.63 -25.94
N TYR A 733 -2.18 12.73 -24.95
CA TYR A 733 -2.40 13.54 -23.75
C TYR A 733 -2.02 15.02 -23.95
N TRP A 734 -1.21 15.36 -24.97
CA TRP A 734 -0.68 16.70 -25.16
C TRP A 734 -1.79 17.71 -25.50
N GLN A 735 -1.71 18.91 -24.92
CA GLN A 735 -2.70 19.96 -25.15
C GLN A 735 -2.08 21.07 -26.03
N PRO A 736 -2.72 21.52 -27.12
CA PRO A 736 -2.16 22.53 -28.03
C PRO A 736 -1.86 23.92 -27.43
N ASN A 737 -2.21 24.17 -26.16
CA ASN A 737 -1.89 25.39 -25.42
C ASN A 737 -0.77 25.21 -24.37
N TRP A 738 -0.13 24.05 -24.32
CA TRP A 738 1.02 23.79 -23.45
C TRP A 738 2.29 24.45 -23.98
N ALA A 739 3.10 24.94 -23.05
CA ALA A 739 4.41 25.54 -23.29
C ALA A 739 5.24 25.42 -21.99
N ILE A 740 6.55 25.65 -22.07
CA ILE A 740 7.42 25.70 -20.89
C ILE A 740 6.88 26.74 -19.89
N GLY A 741 6.66 26.30 -18.65
CA GLY A 741 6.05 27.08 -17.57
C GLY A 741 4.51 27.10 -17.54
N ASN A 742 3.82 26.57 -18.55
CA ASN A 742 2.35 26.45 -18.60
C ASN A 742 1.90 25.13 -19.25
N PRO A 743 1.50 24.10 -18.47
CA PRO A 743 1.49 24.04 -17.01
C PRO A 743 2.87 24.17 -16.36
N ASN A 744 2.87 24.54 -15.08
CA ASN A 744 4.07 24.86 -14.29
C ASN A 744 5.02 23.69 -14.05
N TRP A 745 4.65 22.46 -14.42
CA TRP A 745 5.48 21.27 -14.37
C TRP A 745 6.23 20.96 -15.67
N LEU A 746 5.90 21.61 -16.80
CA LEU A 746 6.78 21.67 -17.99
C LEU A 746 7.89 22.69 -17.70
N VAL A 747 9.16 22.26 -17.64
CA VAL A 747 10.24 23.11 -17.09
C VAL A 747 11.31 23.57 -18.09
N ALA A 748 11.66 22.74 -19.07
CA ALA A 748 12.74 23.03 -20.04
C ALA A 748 12.56 22.21 -21.31
N ALA A 749 13.05 22.72 -22.45
CA ALA A 749 13.13 21.92 -23.68
C ALA A 749 14.13 20.78 -23.48
N TYR A 750 13.91 19.65 -24.16
CA TYR A 750 14.88 18.57 -24.21
C TYR A 750 16.02 18.93 -25.20
N GLU A 751 17.29 18.79 -24.81
CA GLU A 751 18.40 19.10 -25.71
C GLU A 751 18.58 18.00 -26.76
N GLY A 752 18.56 18.38 -28.04
CA GLY A 752 18.58 17.46 -29.18
C GLY A 752 17.19 17.04 -29.69
N TYR A 753 16.17 17.01 -28.82
CA TYR A 753 14.82 16.50 -29.13
C TYR A 753 13.80 17.65 -29.06
N PRO A 754 13.56 18.39 -30.16
CA PRO A 754 12.81 19.65 -30.14
C PRO A 754 11.31 19.50 -29.82
N ASP A 755 10.78 18.30 -29.99
CA ASP A 755 9.38 17.96 -29.75
C ASP A 755 9.13 17.38 -28.34
N GLU A 756 10.17 17.31 -27.50
CA GLU A 756 10.10 16.91 -26.09
C GLU A 756 10.37 18.06 -25.11
N THR A 757 9.78 17.97 -23.92
CA THR A 757 9.93 18.96 -22.84
C THR A 757 10.03 18.27 -21.49
N TRP A 758 11.13 18.50 -20.77
CA TRP A 758 11.35 17.97 -19.42
C TRP A 758 10.21 18.31 -18.47
N VAL A 759 9.80 17.34 -17.65
CA VAL A 759 8.75 17.52 -16.64
C VAL A 759 9.25 17.38 -15.22
N ARG A 760 8.57 18.05 -14.29
CA ARG A 760 8.57 17.64 -12.87
C ARG A 760 7.78 16.34 -12.73
N TYR A 761 8.45 15.21 -12.91
CA TYR A 761 7.82 13.88 -12.88
C TYR A 761 7.18 13.52 -11.52
N TRP A 762 7.46 14.29 -10.46
CA TRP A 762 6.79 14.20 -9.16
C TRP A 762 5.51 15.04 -9.04
N ASP A 763 5.16 15.85 -10.05
CA ASP A 763 3.95 16.68 -9.99
C ASP A 763 2.68 15.82 -10.13
N PRO A 764 1.71 15.90 -9.20
CA PRO A 764 0.51 15.08 -9.25
C PRO A 764 -0.29 15.18 -10.55
N GLN A 765 -0.24 16.31 -11.27
CA GLN A 765 -0.92 16.44 -12.56
C GLN A 765 -0.24 15.60 -13.65
N TRP A 766 1.09 15.64 -13.74
CA TRP A 766 1.85 14.79 -14.65
C TRP A 766 1.67 13.30 -14.30
N GLN A 767 1.77 12.97 -13.02
CA GLN A 767 1.55 11.59 -12.58
C GLN A 767 0.13 11.11 -12.92
N THR A 768 -0.89 11.96 -12.82
CA THR A 768 -2.26 11.61 -13.25
C THR A 768 -2.34 11.34 -14.77
N ILE A 769 -1.63 12.12 -15.59
CA ILE A 769 -1.57 11.89 -17.05
C ILE A 769 -0.94 10.54 -17.37
N ILE A 770 0.22 10.22 -16.78
CA ILE A 770 0.89 8.94 -17.01
C ILE A 770 0.08 7.77 -16.44
N LEU A 771 -0.40 7.85 -15.19
CA LEU A 771 -1.04 6.72 -14.48
C LEU A 771 -2.48 6.42 -14.93
N ASP A 772 -3.26 7.45 -15.24
CA ASP A 772 -4.71 7.34 -15.50
C ASP A 772 -5.11 7.67 -16.95
N GLN A 773 -4.16 8.08 -17.80
CA GLN A 773 -4.39 8.19 -19.26
C GLN A 773 -3.46 7.28 -20.05
N TYR A 774 -2.13 7.52 -20.02
CA TYR A 774 -1.24 6.82 -20.95
C TYR A 774 -1.01 5.35 -20.58
N LEU A 775 -0.75 5.04 -19.30
CA LEU A 775 -0.65 3.66 -18.82
C LEU A 775 -1.94 2.87 -19.05
N ILE A 776 -3.11 3.51 -18.90
CA ILE A 776 -4.41 2.88 -19.16
C ILE A 776 -4.56 2.54 -20.65
N LEU A 777 -4.17 3.45 -21.55
CA LEU A 777 -4.13 3.21 -23.00
C LEU A 777 -3.25 1.99 -23.35
N LEU A 778 -2.11 1.79 -22.69
CA LEU A 778 -1.24 0.63 -22.88
C LEU A 778 -1.86 -0.68 -22.32
N LEU A 779 -2.56 -0.60 -21.18
CA LEU A 779 -3.25 -1.74 -20.58
C LEU A 779 -4.48 -2.17 -21.39
N ASP A 780 -5.27 -1.22 -21.89
CA ASP A 780 -6.45 -1.46 -22.74
C ASP A 780 -6.05 -1.98 -24.13
N ALA A 781 -4.95 -1.49 -24.69
CA ALA A 781 -4.30 -2.09 -25.86
C ALA A 781 -3.70 -3.48 -25.59
N GLY A 782 -3.63 -3.89 -24.32
CA GLY A 782 -3.26 -5.24 -23.92
C GLY A 782 -1.76 -5.53 -23.99
N PHE A 783 -0.88 -4.56 -23.76
CA PHE A 783 0.57 -4.80 -23.66
C PHE A 783 0.91 -5.69 -22.45
N ASP A 784 2.02 -6.45 -22.54
CA ASP A 784 2.54 -7.28 -21.44
C ASP A 784 3.40 -6.49 -20.45
N GLY A 785 3.82 -5.27 -20.81
CA GLY A 785 4.64 -4.42 -19.95
C GLY A 785 4.91 -3.03 -20.52
N ALA A 786 5.62 -2.20 -19.75
CA ALA A 786 6.12 -0.90 -20.15
C ALA A 786 7.64 -0.79 -19.95
N TYR A 787 8.30 -0.23 -20.97
CA TYR A 787 9.69 0.20 -20.97
C TYR A 787 9.69 1.70 -20.69
N LEU A 788 10.13 2.07 -19.47
CA LEU A 788 9.98 3.41 -18.92
C LEU A 788 11.21 4.24 -19.26
N ASP A 789 11.04 5.23 -20.13
CA ASP A 789 12.12 6.07 -20.63
C ASP A 789 12.23 7.41 -19.89
N ASN A 790 13.41 8.04 -20.01
CA ASN A 790 13.81 9.26 -19.32
C ASN A 790 13.78 9.15 -17.79
N ILE A 791 14.20 7.99 -17.26
CA ILE A 791 14.48 7.80 -15.83
C ILE A 791 15.55 8.82 -15.37
N LEU A 792 16.54 9.11 -16.22
CA LEU A 792 17.58 10.13 -16.01
C LEU A 792 17.04 11.55 -15.76
N ALA A 793 15.73 11.81 -15.94
CA ALA A 793 15.12 13.08 -15.57
C ALA A 793 15.38 13.48 -14.11
N PHE A 794 15.72 12.55 -13.20
CA PHE A 794 16.12 12.94 -11.83
C PHE A 794 17.38 13.82 -11.81
N GLU A 795 18.31 13.65 -12.75
CA GLU A 795 19.58 14.40 -12.81
C GLU A 795 19.38 15.86 -13.18
N GLN A 796 18.31 16.17 -13.92
CA GLN A 796 17.92 17.54 -14.28
C GLN A 796 17.42 18.37 -13.07
N PHE A 797 17.35 17.77 -11.88
CA PHE A 797 16.85 18.42 -10.65
C PHE A 797 17.73 18.18 -9.41
N GLU A 798 18.94 17.60 -9.56
CA GLU A 798 19.92 17.50 -8.45
C GLU A 798 20.82 18.76 -8.31
#